data_AF-A0A945ZX29-F1
#
_entry.id   AF-A0A945ZX29-F1
#
_cell.length_a   1.000
_cell.length_b   1.000
_cell.length_c   1.000
_cell.angle_alpha   90.00
_cell.angle_beta   90.00
_cell.angle_gamma   90.00
#
_symmetry.space_group_name_H-M   'P 1'
#
loop_
_entity.id
_entity.type
_entity.pdbx_description
1 polymer ?
#
loop_
_entity_poly.entity_id
_entity_poly.type
_entity_poly.pdbx_seq_one_letter_code
_entity_poly.pdbx_strand_id
1 'polypeptide(L)'
;MKKGLLTVLLASLVLVGCQNYDDQFDDLNAQISALKSQVDGLSSLSGQVSSLSGSISGLQAGVNAAQAAAAAAGASADAATAAGNAATAAVDGISATDLSGLEASLATLAAEVDAVQASLALASTATAVAALQAEIDAIEADVDELLATSNVYTSALSVTTSSELDAAVALGNNINIVNSTVNISQTATMDATKLQTVIDRIFTVTSSFTYTTSAATNTAMTFDKLASTGDLSLTVNGPITAAALVTAADVTLGTTYTSKVTSINMDALKTVDDINTDTINFPSATDIQLGSLAVYTDALSITTKKGATLDIAALDDLNTAGTAVDMSLTVSGPATLSISGWDDSYAGTITATNIANLTIAGYEGAIVIGDGVENATVTGGVDVSLSSANDLETVNLTTKLYDDPNVAATAAAKVAAAYGNSGEENSLVFSSTNLTSVTLSGYWLDVTSSGNGNLTTVDIDATMRNLNLTNNDNLTSLDVTGASIANVTFTGNDTVVSAVFDHTTGLNYNGSSATDTEDVDVNIKDNLAMTSLTFGADKVEDLTVTGNDALTTVDFTGLAGVGADADGTPALSVYDNALTATAASDSVDGLATGTQYSIDGTNDASDEGSFTTASGLGTLKTYMTAVKATARASAAVNFDIVESHTIVTDAGASGETEGVQNSGNVSTFESDGGTTSTPKTNWVGLVYADTASDYVDTSTTTGNVTAADEQRAFIIDVSTLTAGTTTLSLTIGDSTSGTAVLHTGSAYGNYTAAAQNLDLLISEIKSSQAVSRASDLGATLDVYKGANSTMAGIEFKASFTSASGANFENYTDAAVAALYDGSGTVTSKVTSYDSFVYTVGGRSVTVTLTLASSTTSFTGQAAANAVADQVGSAWDVKYGTDSSVSGSLSFWAGAAANATATTADTIDAWVLKSAQSGSRGYGQTTSFVMNNATAAQISTATAGLITNTYLDWVIGSTDATTDNGTTAVDLILTLNENTEDAIASGSATFTIGGMAITELTTAANFTSGATTQTLVGDIFPDDPGTAYGSIYSGGSGDSTRDEAANEGVTTASNTGSVRATLTRLHWLS
;
A
#
# COMPACT_ATOMS: atom_id res chain seq x y z
N MET A 1 57.40 -41.15 175.19
CA MET A 1 56.46 -41.59 176.23
C MET A 1 56.02 -43.03 175.93
N LYS A 2 55.44 -43.83 176.84
CA LYS A 2 55.12 -43.61 178.26
C LYS A 2 56.08 -44.42 179.17
N LYS A 3 55.77 -45.69 179.44
CA LYS A 3 56.54 -46.72 180.20
C LYS A 3 56.12 -48.12 179.67
N GLY A 4 56.80 -49.26 179.87
CA GLY A 4 57.98 -49.59 180.71
C GLY A 4 57.60 -50.25 182.07
N LEU A 5 58.32 -51.22 182.64
CA LEU A 5 59.53 -52.00 182.27
C LEU A 5 59.66 -53.22 183.25
N LEU A 6 60.81 -53.94 183.31
CA LEU A 6 61.20 -55.00 184.31
C LEU A 6 60.56 -56.42 184.08
N THR A 7 61.15 -57.59 184.44
CA THR A 7 62.44 -57.96 185.10
C THR A 7 63.02 -59.33 184.59
N VAL A 8 64.06 -59.92 185.24
CA VAL A 8 64.86 -61.12 184.80
C VAL A 8 65.22 -62.05 186.00
N LEU A 9 65.69 -63.30 185.73
CA LEU A 9 66.68 -64.18 186.46
C LEU A 9 66.20 -65.60 186.89
N LEU A 10 67.07 -66.37 187.60
CA LEU A 10 67.00 -67.80 188.05
C LEU A 10 67.33 -68.85 186.94
N ALA A 11 67.70 -70.13 187.16
CA ALA A 11 68.05 -70.98 188.34
C ALA A 11 68.92 -72.20 187.86
N SER A 12 69.40 -73.11 188.73
CA SER A 12 70.25 -74.27 188.35
C SER A 12 70.17 -75.51 189.29
N LEU A 13 70.89 -76.62 189.01
CA LEU A 13 70.82 -77.92 189.72
C LEU A 13 72.20 -78.67 189.78
N VAL A 14 72.30 -79.82 190.49
CA VAL A 14 73.56 -80.52 190.86
C VAL A 14 73.43 -82.07 190.91
N LEU A 15 74.55 -82.80 190.70
CA LEU A 15 74.84 -84.26 190.80
C LEU A 15 74.01 -85.27 189.94
N VAL A 16 74.54 -85.78 188.80
CA VAL A 16 74.31 -87.18 188.29
C VAL A 16 75.10 -87.68 187.02
N GLY A 17 75.41 -86.88 185.98
CA GLY A 17 75.51 -87.43 184.60
C GLY A 17 76.88 -87.62 183.89
N CYS A 18 77.56 -88.77 184.06
CA CYS A 18 78.79 -89.14 183.30
C CYS A 18 78.56 -89.83 181.92
N GLN A 19 77.42 -89.64 181.26
CA GLN A 19 77.12 -90.20 179.92
C GLN A 19 76.66 -89.13 178.90
N ASN A 20 76.62 -87.85 179.28
CA ASN A 20 76.03 -86.77 178.45
C ASN A 20 77.02 -85.65 178.09
N TYR A 21 78.25 -85.68 178.63
CA TYR A 21 79.23 -84.61 178.43
C TYR A 21 80.05 -84.75 177.13
N ASP A 22 80.21 -85.97 176.60
CA ASP A 22 80.96 -86.23 175.36
C ASP A 22 80.13 -85.78 174.14
N ASP A 23 78.86 -86.20 174.07
CA ASP A 23 77.86 -85.70 173.11
C ASP A 23 77.73 -84.17 173.14
N GLN A 24 77.81 -83.56 174.33
CA GLN A 24 77.80 -82.10 174.49
C GLN A 24 79.08 -81.43 173.97
N PHE A 25 80.22 -82.13 173.96
CA PHE A 25 81.49 -81.60 173.48
C PHE A 25 81.62 -81.71 171.95
N ASP A 26 81.09 -82.77 171.35
CA ASP A 26 81.01 -82.90 169.89
C ASP A 26 80.01 -81.90 169.27
N ASP A 27 78.87 -81.65 169.92
CA ASP A 27 77.97 -80.55 169.52
C ASP A 27 78.67 -79.18 169.66
N LEU A 28 79.46 -78.97 170.73
CA LEU A 28 80.28 -77.77 170.90
C LEU A 28 81.29 -77.60 169.75
N ASN A 29 81.94 -78.69 169.32
CA ASN A 29 82.89 -78.71 168.20
C ASN A 29 82.22 -78.38 166.85
N ALA A 30 81.01 -78.88 166.64
CA ALA A 30 80.19 -78.56 165.47
C ALA A 30 79.81 -77.06 165.45
N GLN A 31 79.37 -76.52 166.59
CA GLN A 31 79.06 -75.09 166.76
C GLN A 31 80.31 -74.21 166.55
N ILE A 32 81.48 -74.60 167.09
CA ILE A 32 82.75 -73.89 166.90
C ILE A 32 83.16 -73.85 165.43
N SER A 33 82.96 -74.95 164.68
CA SER A 33 83.26 -75.02 163.25
C SER A 33 82.36 -74.10 162.42
N ALA A 34 81.06 -74.04 162.75
CA ALA A 34 80.11 -73.11 162.14
C ALA A 34 80.47 -71.64 162.43
N LEU A 35 80.86 -71.33 163.68
CA LEU A 35 81.28 -70.00 164.09
C LEU A 35 82.58 -69.55 163.39
N LYS A 36 83.55 -70.46 163.23
CA LYS A 36 84.78 -70.16 162.48
C LYS A 36 84.51 -69.85 161.00
N SER A 37 83.58 -70.54 160.36
CA SER A 37 83.15 -70.22 158.99
C SER A 37 82.61 -68.78 158.87
N GLN A 38 81.86 -68.31 159.88
CA GLN A 38 81.41 -66.91 159.95
C GLN A 38 82.57 -65.92 160.16
N VAL A 39 83.57 -66.27 160.99
CA VAL A 39 84.79 -65.46 161.21
C VAL A 39 85.62 -65.35 159.93
N ASP A 40 85.79 -66.44 159.17
CA ASP A 40 86.56 -66.42 157.92
C ASP A 40 85.86 -65.56 156.84
N GLY A 41 84.53 -65.47 156.87
CA GLY A 41 83.76 -64.52 156.05
C GLY A 41 84.11 -63.04 156.32
N LEU A 42 84.56 -62.70 157.54
CA LEU A 42 84.96 -61.34 157.91
C LEU A 42 86.27 -60.89 157.22
N SER A 43 87.11 -61.84 156.80
CA SER A 43 88.34 -61.56 156.02
C SER A 43 88.02 -60.92 154.66
N SER A 44 86.93 -61.35 154.01
CA SER A 44 86.47 -60.80 152.73
C SER A 44 86.19 -59.30 152.79
N LEU A 45 85.67 -58.81 153.93
CA LEU A 45 85.39 -57.40 154.16
C LEU A 45 86.67 -56.55 154.18
N SER A 46 87.80 -57.09 154.67
CA SER A 46 89.11 -56.41 154.65
C SER A 46 89.62 -56.19 153.21
N GLY A 47 89.41 -57.18 152.33
CA GLY A 47 89.71 -57.05 150.90
C GLY A 47 88.89 -55.95 150.22
N GLN A 48 87.60 -55.83 150.56
CA GLN A 48 86.73 -54.77 150.04
C GLN A 48 87.20 -53.37 150.48
N VAL A 49 87.62 -53.18 151.73
CA VAL A 49 88.15 -51.90 152.23
C VAL A 49 89.43 -51.48 151.50
N SER A 50 90.33 -52.41 151.19
CA SER A 50 91.55 -52.10 150.41
C SER A 50 91.21 -51.63 148.98
N SER A 51 90.20 -52.25 148.36
CA SER A 51 89.72 -51.86 147.02
C SER A 51 89.10 -50.45 147.01
N LEU A 52 88.39 -50.08 148.08
CA LEU A 52 87.84 -48.73 148.27
C LEU A 52 88.94 -47.66 148.40
N SER A 53 90.02 -47.95 149.11
CA SER A 53 91.18 -47.05 149.24
C SER A 53 91.88 -46.80 147.89
N GLY A 54 91.98 -47.83 147.05
CA GLY A 54 92.47 -47.70 145.67
C GLY A 54 91.58 -46.78 144.82
N SER A 55 90.25 -46.93 144.94
CA SER A 55 89.27 -46.09 144.24
C SER A 55 89.36 -44.62 144.65
N ILE A 56 89.55 -44.33 145.95
CA ILE A 56 89.74 -42.96 146.46
C ILE A 56 91.03 -42.33 145.90
N SER A 57 92.12 -43.09 145.85
CA SER A 57 93.40 -42.62 145.29
C SER A 57 93.28 -42.29 143.80
N GLY A 58 92.57 -43.11 143.02
CA GLY A 58 92.24 -42.85 141.62
C GLY A 58 91.39 -41.59 141.44
N LEU A 59 90.40 -41.36 142.30
CA LEU A 59 89.56 -40.17 142.27
C LEU A 59 90.36 -38.89 142.56
N GLN A 60 91.30 -38.93 143.50
CA GLN A 60 92.18 -37.80 143.84
C GLN A 60 93.12 -37.43 142.67
N ALA A 61 93.63 -38.42 141.93
CA ALA A 61 94.37 -38.17 140.69
C ALA A 61 93.48 -37.54 139.59
N GLY A 62 92.23 -37.99 139.47
CA GLY A 62 91.24 -37.41 138.56
C GLY A 62 90.91 -35.94 138.85
N VAL A 63 90.79 -35.56 140.12
CA VAL A 63 90.56 -34.15 140.53
C VAL A 63 91.73 -33.24 140.12
N ASN A 64 92.97 -33.68 140.32
CA ASN A 64 94.16 -32.91 139.91
C ASN A 64 94.22 -32.72 138.39
N ALA A 65 93.86 -33.75 137.60
CA ALA A 65 93.79 -33.66 136.14
C ALA A 65 92.69 -32.69 135.67
N ALA A 66 91.51 -32.72 136.31
CA ALA A 66 90.43 -31.78 136.02
C ALA A 66 90.82 -30.33 136.33
N GLN A 67 91.57 -30.10 137.41
CA GLN A 67 92.02 -28.76 137.81
C GLN A 67 93.09 -28.20 136.85
N ALA A 68 93.95 -29.05 136.29
CA ALA A 68 94.87 -28.67 135.21
C ALA A 68 94.14 -28.34 133.90
N ALA A 69 93.11 -29.11 133.54
CA ALA A 69 92.29 -28.85 132.35
C ALA A 69 91.53 -27.50 132.44
N ALA A 70 91.03 -27.14 133.63
CA ALA A 70 90.38 -25.85 133.86
C ALA A 70 91.32 -24.65 133.64
N ALA A 71 92.59 -24.75 134.04
CA ALA A 71 93.59 -23.70 133.80
C ALA A 71 93.90 -23.53 132.30
N ALA A 72 93.99 -24.63 131.55
CA ALA A 72 94.18 -24.59 130.09
C ALA A 72 92.97 -23.99 129.35
N ALA A 73 91.74 -24.25 129.82
CA ALA A 73 90.53 -23.63 129.27
C ALA A 73 90.51 -22.10 129.47
N GLY A 74 90.99 -21.60 130.61
CA GLY A 74 91.13 -20.16 130.86
C GLY A 74 92.03 -19.45 129.85
N ALA A 75 93.24 -19.98 129.63
CA ALA A 75 94.19 -19.42 128.65
C ALA A 75 93.65 -19.41 127.20
N SER A 76 92.78 -20.37 126.85
CA SER A 76 92.10 -20.41 125.55
C SER A 76 91.08 -19.27 125.39
N ALA A 77 90.35 -18.93 126.45
CA ALA A 77 89.37 -17.83 126.44
C ALA A 77 90.04 -16.44 126.31
N ASP A 78 91.18 -16.24 126.95
CA ASP A 78 91.97 -14.99 126.83
C ASP A 78 92.48 -14.81 125.38
N ALA A 79 92.96 -15.89 124.75
CA ALA A 79 93.40 -15.87 123.35
C ALA A 79 92.26 -15.58 122.37
N ALA A 80 91.07 -16.14 122.59
CA ALA A 80 89.88 -15.85 121.79
C ALA A 80 89.45 -14.37 121.90
N THR A 81 89.57 -13.79 123.10
CA THR A 81 89.25 -12.36 123.34
C THR A 81 90.22 -11.44 122.60
N ALA A 82 91.52 -11.76 122.59
CA ALA A 82 92.52 -11.00 121.84
C ALA A 82 92.27 -11.03 120.31
N ALA A 83 91.86 -12.19 119.77
CA ALA A 83 91.51 -12.32 118.36
C ALA A 83 90.27 -11.49 117.97
N GLY A 84 89.26 -11.42 118.85
CA GLY A 84 88.07 -10.58 118.66
C GLY A 84 88.40 -9.09 118.53
N ASN A 85 89.28 -8.58 119.41
CA ASN A 85 89.69 -7.17 119.37
C ASN A 85 90.46 -6.81 118.07
N ALA A 86 91.29 -7.73 117.56
CA ALA A 86 91.99 -7.53 116.30
C ALA A 86 91.03 -7.49 115.09
N ALA A 87 89.96 -8.29 115.11
CA ALA A 87 88.94 -8.28 114.07
C ALA A 87 88.15 -6.95 114.03
N THR A 88 87.82 -6.36 115.19
CA THR A 88 87.15 -5.06 115.26
C THR A 88 88.00 -3.95 114.64
N ALA A 89 89.29 -3.89 114.97
CA ALA A 89 90.20 -2.87 114.43
C ALA A 89 90.39 -2.96 112.90
N ALA A 90 90.18 -4.13 112.28
CA ALA A 90 90.20 -4.29 110.84
C ALA A 90 88.94 -3.75 110.14
N VAL A 91 87.78 -3.76 110.82
CA VAL A 91 86.52 -3.20 110.31
C VAL A 91 86.57 -1.67 110.31
N ASP A 92 87.10 -1.05 111.36
CA ASP A 92 87.24 0.41 111.48
C ASP A 92 88.25 1.00 110.46
N GLY A 93 89.03 0.16 109.77
CA GLY A 93 90.03 0.57 108.77
C GLY A 93 89.48 0.79 107.35
N ILE A 94 88.20 0.51 107.10
CA ILE A 94 87.57 0.69 105.77
C ILE A 94 87.28 2.18 105.55
N SER A 95 87.77 2.76 104.46
CA SER A 95 87.62 4.21 104.22
C SER A 95 86.23 4.55 103.69
N ALA A 96 85.70 5.73 104.08
CA ALA A 96 84.42 6.23 103.56
C ALA A 96 84.42 6.42 102.03
N THR A 97 85.59 6.65 101.43
CA THR A 97 85.78 6.69 99.98
C THR A 97 85.47 5.35 99.29
N ASP A 98 85.87 4.22 99.88
CA ASP A 98 85.59 2.89 99.31
C ASP A 98 84.09 2.56 99.33
N LEU A 99 83.40 2.95 100.40
CA LEU A 99 81.94 2.83 100.52
C LEU A 99 81.22 3.70 99.48
N SER A 100 81.64 4.96 99.30
CA SER A 100 81.02 5.87 98.32
C SER A 100 81.20 5.40 96.85
N GLY A 101 82.32 4.74 96.54
CA GLY A 101 82.56 4.14 95.23
C GLY A 101 81.66 2.93 94.97
N LEU A 102 81.37 2.13 96.01
CA LEU A 102 80.44 1.01 95.94
C LEU A 102 78.98 1.48 95.80
N GLU A 103 78.59 2.54 96.52
CA GLU A 103 77.28 3.18 96.37
C GLU A 103 77.05 3.73 94.96
N ALA A 104 78.04 4.43 94.38
CA ALA A 104 77.95 4.93 93.00
C ALA A 104 77.89 3.80 91.96
N SER A 105 78.64 2.71 92.18
CA SER A 105 78.60 1.52 91.32
C SER A 105 77.25 0.80 91.40
N LEU A 106 76.67 0.71 92.61
CA LEU A 106 75.36 0.11 92.85
C LEU A 106 74.22 0.96 92.25
N ALA A 107 74.31 2.28 92.33
CA ALA A 107 73.36 3.20 91.69
C ALA A 107 73.44 3.13 90.15
N THR A 108 74.65 2.96 89.59
CA THR A 108 74.85 2.75 88.15
C THR A 108 74.25 1.42 87.71
N LEU A 109 74.54 0.34 88.45
CA LEU A 109 73.96 -0.99 88.19
C LEU A 109 72.43 -0.99 88.33
N ALA A 110 71.87 -0.25 89.29
CA ALA A 110 70.42 -0.09 89.42
C ALA A 110 69.82 0.59 88.18
N ALA A 111 70.43 1.68 87.69
CA ALA A 111 69.97 2.36 86.48
C ALA A 111 70.12 1.49 85.21
N GLU A 112 71.19 0.69 85.10
CA GLU A 112 71.35 -0.29 84.02
C GLU A 112 70.31 -1.41 84.10
N VAL A 113 70.00 -1.91 85.31
CA VAL A 113 68.94 -2.91 85.55
C VAL A 113 67.55 -2.34 85.22
N ASP A 114 67.25 -1.11 85.61
CA ASP A 114 66.00 -0.41 85.27
C ASP A 114 65.88 -0.23 83.75
N ALA A 115 66.96 0.13 83.05
CA ALA A 115 66.99 0.26 81.60
C ALA A 115 66.81 -1.09 80.87
N VAL A 116 67.38 -2.17 81.41
CA VAL A 116 67.16 -3.54 80.92
C VAL A 116 65.73 -4.00 81.19
N GLN A 117 65.15 -3.70 82.36
CA GLN A 117 63.74 -3.99 82.65
C GLN A 117 62.80 -3.23 81.72
N ALA A 118 63.05 -1.94 81.46
CA ALA A 118 62.27 -1.14 80.52
C ALA A 118 62.37 -1.68 79.08
N SER A 119 63.56 -2.09 78.65
CA SER A 119 63.77 -2.70 77.33
C SER A 119 63.10 -4.07 77.21
N LEU A 120 63.11 -4.88 78.27
CA LEU A 120 62.44 -6.17 78.32
C LEU A 120 60.90 -6.03 78.36
N ALA A 121 60.37 -4.95 78.94
CA ALA A 121 58.95 -4.63 78.90
C ALA A 121 58.46 -4.16 77.51
N LEU A 122 59.36 -3.70 76.65
CA LEU A 122 59.10 -3.33 75.24
C LEU A 122 59.44 -4.45 74.25
N ALA A 123 60.12 -5.51 74.70
CA ALA A 123 60.31 -6.72 73.90
C ALA A 123 58.96 -7.43 73.69
N SER A 124 58.77 -8.04 72.52
CA SER A 124 57.52 -8.71 72.15
C SER A 124 57.12 -9.75 73.21
N THR A 125 56.01 -9.50 73.89
CA THR A 125 55.58 -10.29 75.05
C THR A 125 54.96 -11.62 74.61
N ALA A 126 54.80 -12.56 75.55
CA ALA A 126 54.04 -13.79 75.30
C ALA A 126 52.62 -13.51 74.76
N THR A 127 52.03 -12.36 75.10
CA THR A 127 50.73 -11.91 74.56
C THR A 127 50.80 -11.55 73.08
N ALA A 128 51.86 -10.87 72.63
CA ALA A 128 52.05 -10.54 71.21
C ALA A 128 52.36 -11.80 70.38
N VAL A 129 53.13 -12.75 70.92
CA VAL A 129 53.35 -14.06 70.29
C VAL A 129 52.07 -14.89 70.23
N ALA A 130 51.25 -14.89 71.29
CA ALA A 130 49.97 -15.57 71.30
C ALA A 130 48.94 -14.92 70.35
N ALA A 131 48.99 -13.60 70.16
CA ALA A 131 48.17 -12.91 69.17
C ALA A 131 48.57 -13.32 67.74
N LEU A 132 49.87 -13.31 67.42
CA LEU A 132 50.37 -13.81 66.13
C LEU A 132 50.06 -15.29 65.91
N GLN A 133 50.12 -16.13 66.95
CA GLN A 133 49.70 -17.53 66.85
C GLN A 133 48.19 -17.64 66.56
N ALA A 134 47.35 -16.86 67.23
CA ALA A 134 45.90 -16.85 66.96
C ALA A 134 45.56 -16.32 65.56
N GLU A 135 46.31 -15.34 65.04
CA GLU A 135 46.22 -14.89 63.65
C GLU A 135 46.67 -15.99 62.66
N ILE A 136 47.73 -16.74 62.98
CA ILE A 136 48.18 -17.88 62.16
C ILE A 136 47.16 -19.02 62.21
N ASP A 137 46.66 -19.41 63.39
CA ASP A 137 45.64 -20.45 63.55
C ASP A 137 44.35 -20.08 62.78
N ALA A 138 43.99 -18.80 62.73
CA ALA A 138 42.88 -18.29 61.93
C ALA A 138 43.18 -18.34 60.43
N ILE A 139 44.37 -17.93 59.99
CA ILE A 139 44.80 -18.02 58.58
C ILE A 139 44.90 -19.49 58.12
N GLU A 140 45.37 -20.40 58.96
CA GLU A 140 45.40 -21.84 58.67
C GLU A 140 43.97 -22.39 58.54
N ALA A 141 43.03 -21.97 59.39
CA ALA A 141 41.61 -22.33 59.25
C ALA A 141 40.98 -21.75 57.97
N ASP A 142 41.23 -20.47 57.65
CA ASP A 142 40.75 -19.81 56.42
C ASP A 142 41.32 -20.50 55.16
N VAL A 143 42.59 -20.94 55.20
CA VAL A 143 43.26 -21.66 54.10
C VAL A 143 42.75 -23.09 53.97
N ASP A 144 42.52 -23.81 55.07
CA ASP A 144 41.90 -25.14 55.06
C ASP A 144 40.45 -25.07 54.53
N GLU A 145 39.68 -24.04 54.90
CA GLU A 145 38.36 -23.78 54.31
C GLU A 145 38.46 -23.48 52.81
N LEU A 146 39.41 -22.65 52.38
CA LEU A 146 39.62 -22.33 50.97
C LEU A 146 40.08 -23.54 50.14
N LEU A 147 40.91 -24.43 50.70
CA LEU A 147 41.31 -25.69 50.06
C LEU A 147 40.14 -26.67 49.98
N ALA A 148 39.35 -26.81 51.05
CA ALA A 148 38.19 -27.69 51.10
C ALA A 148 37.02 -27.20 50.21
N THR A 149 36.99 -25.91 49.88
CA THR A 149 36.02 -25.27 48.97
C THR A 149 36.56 -25.02 47.56
N SER A 150 37.78 -25.47 47.24
CA SER A 150 38.43 -25.34 45.93
C SER A 150 37.76 -26.22 44.86
N ASN A 151 36.58 -25.80 44.42
CA ASN A 151 35.71 -26.51 43.47
C ASN A 151 36.18 -26.39 42.00
N VAL A 152 37.49 -26.19 41.74
CA VAL A 152 38.06 -25.92 40.41
C VAL A 152 39.02 -27.05 39.99
N TYR A 153 38.66 -27.78 38.94
CA TYR A 153 39.48 -28.82 38.32
C TYR A 153 40.14 -28.29 37.04
N THR A 154 41.46 -28.19 37.01
CA THR A 154 42.21 -27.51 35.92
C THR A 154 42.73 -28.44 34.82
N SER A 155 42.22 -29.67 34.74
CA SER A 155 42.59 -30.66 33.72
C SER A 155 41.35 -31.12 32.97
N ALA A 156 41.53 -31.69 31.78
CA ALA A 156 40.41 -32.30 31.06
C ALA A 156 39.81 -33.46 31.87
N LEU A 157 38.49 -33.50 31.97
CA LEU A 157 37.75 -34.58 32.64
C LEU A 157 37.24 -35.57 31.57
N SER A 158 37.89 -36.72 31.47
CA SER A 158 37.54 -37.80 30.53
C SER A 158 36.89 -38.95 31.28
N VAL A 159 35.68 -39.35 30.86
CA VAL A 159 34.96 -40.52 31.39
C VAL A 159 34.50 -41.38 30.22
N THR A 160 35.37 -42.28 29.74
CA THR A 160 35.10 -43.20 28.62
C THR A 160 35.06 -44.67 29.05
N THR A 161 35.54 -44.96 30.26
CA THR A 161 35.61 -46.29 30.87
C THR A 161 35.10 -46.28 32.32
N SER A 162 34.67 -47.43 32.84
CA SER A 162 34.20 -47.52 34.24
C SER A 162 35.27 -47.16 35.28
N SER A 163 36.56 -47.33 34.96
CA SER A 163 37.67 -46.91 35.85
C SER A 163 37.87 -45.39 35.88
N GLU A 164 37.67 -44.71 34.76
CA GLU A 164 37.65 -43.23 34.74
C GLU A 164 36.41 -42.68 35.46
N LEU A 165 35.27 -43.36 35.39
CA LEU A 165 34.08 -43.01 36.17
C LEU A 165 34.34 -43.11 37.68
N ASP A 166 34.96 -44.20 38.15
CA ASP A 166 35.34 -44.34 39.56
C ASP A 166 36.35 -43.26 40.00
N ALA A 167 37.26 -42.85 39.12
CA ALA A 167 38.18 -41.73 39.37
C ALA A 167 37.44 -40.37 39.44
N ALA A 168 36.50 -40.11 38.52
CA ALA A 168 35.69 -38.89 38.52
C ALA A 168 34.80 -38.79 39.77
N VAL A 169 34.21 -39.90 40.23
CA VAL A 169 33.47 -39.96 41.51
C VAL A 169 34.38 -39.61 42.69
N ALA A 170 35.64 -40.04 42.67
CA ALA A 170 36.61 -39.75 43.74
C ALA A 170 37.09 -38.28 43.76
N LEU A 171 36.94 -37.52 42.67
CA LEU A 171 37.24 -36.07 42.65
C LEU A 171 36.21 -35.25 43.46
N GLY A 172 35.02 -35.79 43.73
CA GLY A 172 34.03 -35.13 44.58
C GLY A 172 33.64 -33.74 44.05
N ASN A 173 33.60 -32.73 44.92
CA ASN A 173 33.18 -31.38 44.56
C ASN A 173 34.25 -30.59 43.77
N ASN A 174 35.47 -31.14 43.61
CA ASN A 174 36.55 -30.46 42.90
C ASN A 174 36.22 -30.23 41.41
N ILE A 175 35.28 -31.00 40.84
CA ILE A 175 34.83 -30.88 39.45
C ILE A 175 33.62 -29.96 39.24
N ASN A 176 33.17 -29.18 40.24
CA ASN A 176 32.02 -28.30 40.01
C ASN A 176 32.33 -27.21 38.96
N ILE A 177 33.59 -26.77 38.87
CA ILE A 177 34.11 -25.91 37.81
C ILE A 177 35.24 -26.67 37.12
N VAL A 178 35.05 -27.10 35.88
CA VAL A 178 36.12 -27.70 35.06
C VAL A 178 36.73 -26.62 34.19
N ASN A 179 37.93 -26.17 34.52
CA ASN A 179 38.68 -25.20 33.73
C ASN A 179 39.44 -25.88 32.57
N SER A 180 38.71 -26.68 31.79
CA SER A 180 39.19 -27.48 30.65
C SER A 180 37.99 -28.12 29.94
N THR A 181 38.21 -29.06 29.03
CA THR A 181 37.15 -29.86 28.38
C THR A 181 36.62 -30.95 29.29
N VAL A 182 35.31 -31.20 29.24
CA VAL A 182 34.65 -32.40 29.78
C VAL A 182 34.24 -33.31 28.61
N ASN A 183 34.63 -34.59 28.65
CA ASN A 183 34.25 -35.59 27.65
C ASN A 183 33.75 -36.87 28.32
N ILE A 184 32.46 -37.17 28.14
CA ILE A 184 31.78 -38.31 28.75
C ILE A 184 31.21 -39.20 27.64
N SER A 185 31.68 -40.46 27.58
CA SER A 185 31.17 -41.48 26.66
C SER A 185 30.52 -42.61 27.46
N GLN A 186 29.21 -42.54 27.66
CA GLN A 186 28.45 -43.56 28.38
C GLN A 186 28.47 -44.90 27.63
N THR A 187 28.87 -45.95 28.33
CA THR A 187 28.81 -47.35 27.85
C THR A 187 27.90 -48.19 28.73
N ALA A 188 27.37 -49.29 28.20
CA ALA A 188 26.49 -50.21 28.93
C ALA A 188 27.12 -50.90 30.15
N THR A 189 28.43 -50.76 30.36
CA THR A 189 29.19 -51.31 31.50
C THR A 189 29.44 -50.30 32.63
N MET A 190 28.99 -49.05 32.48
CA MET A 190 29.07 -48.02 33.51
C MET A 190 27.87 -48.07 34.46
N ASP A 191 28.09 -47.66 35.72
CA ASP A 191 27.01 -47.45 36.68
C ASP A 191 26.36 -46.08 36.38
N ALA A 192 25.12 -46.12 35.86
CA ALA A 192 24.37 -44.92 35.51
C ALA A 192 24.11 -43.99 36.72
N THR A 193 24.02 -44.52 37.94
CA THR A 193 23.82 -43.71 39.15
C THR A 193 25.07 -42.92 39.48
N LYS A 194 26.24 -43.57 39.41
CA LYS A 194 27.54 -42.89 39.55
C LYS A 194 27.75 -41.86 38.44
N LEU A 195 27.38 -42.19 37.20
CA LEU A 195 27.55 -41.30 36.07
C LEU A 195 26.69 -40.03 36.21
N GLN A 196 25.41 -40.17 36.55
CA GLN A 196 24.56 -39.02 36.85
C GLN A 196 25.11 -38.21 38.03
N THR A 197 25.63 -38.86 39.07
CA THR A 197 26.28 -38.19 40.23
C THR A 197 27.55 -37.40 39.85
N VAL A 198 28.24 -37.78 38.76
CA VAL A 198 29.38 -37.00 38.22
C VAL A 198 28.88 -35.84 37.36
N ILE A 199 27.87 -36.06 36.52
CA ILE A 199 27.25 -35.01 35.70
C ILE A 199 26.62 -33.92 36.58
N ASP A 200 25.81 -34.31 37.58
CA ASP A 200 25.13 -33.43 38.54
C ASP A 200 26.08 -32.57 39.39
N ARG A 201 27.37 -32.92 39.44
CA ARG A 201 28.38 -32.10 40.13
C ARG A 201 28.93 -30.99 39.27
N ILE A 202 28.95 -31.14 37.94
CA ILE A 202 29.59 -30.18 37.03
C ILE A 202 28.62 -29.02 36.79
N PHE A 203 28.97 -27.83 37.30
CA PHE A 203 28.17 -26.61 37.16
C PHE A 203 28.71 -25.68 36.09
N THR A 204 30.03 -25.67 35.85
CA THR A 204 30.67 -24.77 34.88
C THR A 204 31.81 -25.48 34.15
N VAL A 205 31.90 -25.27 32.84
CA VAL A 205 33.01 -25.75 32.01
C VAL A 205 33.55 -24.58 31.18
N THR A 206 34.86 -24.33 31.19
CA THR A 206 35.43 -23.15 30.48
C THR A 206 35.81 -23.42 29.02
N SER A 207 35.72 -24.67 28.60
CA SER A 207 35.84 -25.15 27.22
C SER A 207 34.56 -25.95 26.92
N SER A 208 34.63 -26.99 26.08
CA SER A 208 33.47 -27.80 25.73
C SER A 208 33.06 -28.85 26.79
N PHE A 209 31.75 -29.03 26.97
CA PHE A 209 31.14 -30.19 27.62
C PHE A 209 30.57 -31.11 26.54
N THR A 210 31.12 -32.32 26.42
CA THR A 210 30.64 -33.34 25.48
C THR A 210 30.10 -34.56 26.23
N TYR A 211 28.87 -34.96 25.90
CA TYR A 211 28.28 -36.24 26.29
C TYR A 211 27.86 -37.04 25.05
N THR A 212 28.22 -38.32 25.02
CA THR A 212 27.71 -39.28 24.03
C THR A 212 27.34 -40.60 24.69
N THR A 213 26.18 -41.14 24.36
CA THR A 213 25.81 -42.52 24.74
C THR A 213 26.05 -43.51 23.61
N SER A 214 26.64 -44.67 23.94
CA SER A 214 27.01 -45.69 22.94
C SER A 214 25.85 -46.52 22.40
N ALA A 215 24.67 -46.47 23.03
CA ALA A 215 23.53 -47.31 22.68
C ALA A 215 22.20 -46.71 23.15
N ALA A 216 21.16 -46.84 22.33
CA ALA A 216 19.80 -46.39 22.65
C ALA A 216 19.18 -47.06 23.89
N THR A 217 19.74 -48.19 24.35
CA THR A 217 19.26 -48.98 25.50
C THR A 217 19.94 -48.62 26.83
N ASN A 218 20.91 -47.70 26.84
CA ASN A 218 21.52 -47.23 28.08
C ASN A 218 20.52 -46.41 28.91
N THR A 219 20.81 -46.15 30.18
CA THR A 219 19.99 -45.21 30.98
C THR A 219 20.25 -43.78 30.49
N ALA A 220 19.20 -43.05 30.08
CA ALA A 220 19.34 -41.65 29.71
C ALA A 220 19.81 -40.80 30.92
N MET A 221 20.66 -39.81 30.67
CA MET A 221 21.23 -38.90 31.67
C MET A 221 20.67 -37.49 31.47
N THR A 222 20.60 -36.71 32.55
CA THR A 222 20.18 -35.30 32.53
C THR A 222 21.36 -34.37 32.86
N PHE A 223 21.23 -33.07 32.56
CA PHE A 223 22.28 -32.06 32.72
C PHE A 223 21.80 -30.83 33.51
N ASP A 224 20.74 -30.99 34.33
CA ASP A 224 20.00 -29.93 35.06
C ASP A 224 20.79 -29.22 36.18
N LYS A 225 22.12 -29.33 36.16
CA LYS A 225 23.06 -28.70 37.08
C LYS A 225 24.16 -27.92 36.34
N LEU A 226 24.35 -28.18 35.05
CA LEU A 226 25.24 -27.40 34.19
C LEU A 226 24.64 -26.01 34.00
N ALA A 227 25.31 -24.98 34.51
CA ALA A 227 24.87 -23.60 34.47
C ALA A 227 25.53 -22.79 33.33
N SER A 228 26.73 -23.18 32.91
CA SER A 228 27.47 -22.53 31.83
C SER A 228 28.52 -23.48 31.25
N THR A 229 28.71 -23.44 29.94
CA THR A 229 29.83 -24.10 29.24
C THR A 229 30.39 -23.16 28.17
N GLY A 230 31.53 -23.48 27.57
CA GLY A 230 31.86 -23.02 26.22
C GLY A 230 30.89 -23.71 25.25
N ASP A 231 31.35 -24.73 24.54
CA ASP A 231 30.47 -25.51 23.67
C ASP A 231 29.72 -26.58 24.48
N LEU A 232 28.51 -26.94 24.06
CA LEU A 232 27.72 -28.04 24.60
C LEU A 232 27.40 -29.06 23.50
N SER A 233 27.91 -30.29 23.60
CA SER A 233 27.60 -31.37 22.65
C SER A 233 26.92 -32.54 23.34
N LEU A 234 25.63 -32.77 23.07
CA LEU A 234 24.79 -33.80 23.72
C LEU A 234 24.23 -34.81 22.72
N THR A 235 24.79 -36.02 22.67
CA THR A 235 24.17 -37.19 22.00
C THR A 235 23.54 -38.11 23.06
N VAL A 236 22.25 -37.89 23.36
CA VAL A 236 21.48 -38.63 24.37
C VAL A 236 20.48 -39.61 23.73
N ASN A 237 19.99 -40.58 24.51
CA ASN A 237 19.01 -41.58 24.09
C ASN A 237 17.64 -41.43 24.79
N GLY A 238 17.24 -40.20 25.08
CA GLY A 238 16.00 -39.86 25.78
C GLY A 238 15.73 -38.34 25.69
N PRO A 239 14.89 -37.78 26.57
CA PRO A 239 14.77 -36.33 26.74
C PRO A 239 16.13 -35.64 26.90
N ILE A 240 16.27 -34.46 26.32
CA ILE A 240 17.40 -33.55 26.56
C ILE A 240 16.96 -32.57 27.63
N THR A 241 17.65 -32.54 28.77
CA THR A 241 17.37 -31.57 29.83
C THR A 241 18.67 -30.96 30.33
N ALA A 242 18.76 -29.64 30.24
CA ALA A 242 19.84 -28.82 30.78
C ALA A 242 19.20 -27.58 31.45
N ALA A 243 18.20 -27.81 32.31
CA ALA A 243 17.28 -26.77 32.79
C ALA A 243 17.93 -25.63 33.61
N ALA A 244 19.21 -25.74 33.95
CA ALA A 244 19.98 -24.69 34.64
C ALA A 244 20.94 -23.92 33.72
N LEU A 245 21.09 -24.34 32.45
CA LEU A 245 22.06 -23.78 31.51
C LEU A 245 21.66 -22.35 31.15
N VAL A 246 22.50 -21.38 31.50
CA VAL A 246 22.29 -19.95 31.21
C VAL A 246 23.06 -19.50 29.97
N THR A 247 24.25 -20.07 29.74
CA THR A 247 25.11 -19.69 28.61
C THR A 247 25.80 -20.91 27.98
N ALA A 248 25.93 -20.86 26.66
CA ALA A 248 26.90 -21.62 25.87
C ALA A 248 27.45 -20.71 24.76
N ALA A 249 28.53 -21.13 24.09
CA ALA A 249 28.86 -20.66 22.75
C ALA A 249 27.97 -21.44 21.76
N ASP A 250 28.41 -22.62 21.33
CA ASP A 250 27.61 -23.50 20.46
C ASP A 250 26.85 -24.56 21.26
N VAL A 251 25.61 -24.89 20.86
CA VAL A 251 24.84 -26.04 21.34
C VAL A 251 24.60 -27.03 20.20
N THR A 252 25.24 -28.20 20.28
CA THR A 252 25.09 -29.33 19.35
C THR A 252 24.31 -30.48 19.99
N LEU A 253 23.06 -30.66 19.58
CA LEU A 253 22.19 -31.77 19.97
C LEU A 253 22.26 -32.89 18.91
N GLY A 254 22.80 -34.04 19.30
CA GLY A 254 23.11 -35.15 18.38
C GLY A 254 21.89 -35.90 17.86
N THR A 255 21.80 -36.07 16.54
CA THR A 255 20.63 -36.63 15.83
C THR A 255 20.57 -38.17 15.79
N THR A 256 21.58 -38.88 16.30
CA THR A 256 21.69 -40.35 16.30
C THR A 256 20.46 -41.06 16.89
N TYR A 257 19.78 -40.42 17.86
CA TYR A 257 18.63 -40.98 18.55
C TYR A 257 17.41 -40.04 18.55
N THR A 258 17.23 -39.21 17.51
CA THR A 258 16.13 -38.22 17.40
C THR A 258 14.75 -38.79 17.74
N SER A 259 14.43 -40.03 17.36
CA SER A 259 13.16 -40.70 17.69
C SER A 259 12.97 -41.11 19.16
N LYS A 260 13.97 -40.84 20.02
CA LYS A 260 13.94 -41.01 21.48
C LYS A 260 13.97 -39.69 22.23
N VAL A 261 14.32 -38.58 21.57
CA VAL A 261 14.26 -37.24 22.13
C VAL A 261 12.80 -36.79 22.11
N THR A 262 12.09 -37.01 23.23
CA THR A 262 10.67 -36.63 23.38
C THR A 262 10.50 -35.21 23.91
N SER A 263 11.54 -34.60 24.45
CA SER A 263 11.55 -33.18 24.81
C SER A 263 12.97 -32.61 24.84
N ILE A 264 13.06 -31.28 24.73
CA ILE A 264 14.28 -30.49 24.90
C ILE A 264 13.96 -29.38 25.90
N ASN A 265 14.63 -29.37 27.05
CA ASN A 265 14.49 -28.30 28.04
C ASN A 265 15.83 -27.59 28.25
N MET A 266 15.89 -26.34 27.80
CA MET A 266 16.98 -25.38 28.02
C MET A 266 16.38 -24.03 28.43
N ASP A 267 15.31 -24.06 29.24
CA ASP A 267 14.45 -22.90 29.52
C ASP A 267 15.19 -21.71 30.16
N ALA A 268 16.32 -21.96 30.84
CA ALA A 268 17.16 -20.93 31.44
C ALA A 268 18.20 -20.30 30.49
N LEU A 269 18.32 -20.77 29.25
CA LEU A 269 19.35 -20.36 28.29
C LEU A 269 19.07 -18.93 27.82
N LYS A 270 20.04 -18.02 27.98
CA LYS A 270 19.91 -16.59 27.63
C LYS A 270 20.81 -16.16 26.49
N THR A 271 21.96 -16.80 26.34
CA THR A 271 22.96 -16.46 25.34
C THR A 271 23.53 -17.74 24.75
N VAL A 272 23.53 -17.81 23.43
CA VAL A 272 24.10 -18.86 22.60
C VAL A 272 24.50 -18.20 21.28
N ASP A 273 25.57 -18.68 20.65
CA ASP A 273 26.01 -18.24 19.33
C ASP A 273 25.33 -19.10 18.23
N ASP A 274 25.21 -20.42 18.44
CA ASP A 274 24.50 -21.35 17.53
C ASP A 274 23.73 -22.45 18.30
N ILE A 275 22.55 -22.85 17.78
CA ILE A 275 21.94 -24.14 18.13
C ILE A 275 21.76 -25.00 16.86
N ASN A 276 22.56 -26.07 16.77
CA ASN A 276 22.47 -27.10 15.73
C ASN A 276 22.64 -26.58 14.28
N THR A 277 23.53 -25.62 14.04
CA THR A 277 23.62 -24.88 12.76
C THR A 277 22.25 -24.31 12.38
N ASP A 278 21.73 -23.48 13.28
CA ASP A 278 20.44 -22.78 13.22
C ASP A 278 19.21 -23.69 13.04
N THR A 279 19.33 -25.00 13.30
CA THR A 279 18.32 -26.00 12.89
C THR A 279 18.00 -27.02 13.99
N ILE A 280 16.98 -26.71 14.80
CA ILE A 280 16.45 -27.60 15.85
C ILE A 280 15.43 -28.57 15.25
N ASN A 281 15.89 -29.68 14.65
CA ASN A 281 15.05 -30.65 13.96
C ASN A 281 14.79 -31.94 14.76
N PHE A 282 13.74 -31.93 15.60
CA PHE A 282 13.35 -33.05 16.45
C PHE A 282 11.85 -33.40 16.32
N PRO A 283 11.41 -34.03 15.21
CA PRO A 283 10.00 -34.31 14.90
C PRO A 283 9.33 -35.37 15.81
N SER A 284 10.04 -35.87 16.82
CA SER A 284 9.50 -36.72 17.89
C SER A 284 9.36 -35.99 19.23
N ALA A 285 9.89 -34.77 19.36
CA ALA A 285 9.75 -33.95 20.55
C ALA A 285 8.31 -33.44 20.66
N THR A 286 7.67 -33.73 21.79
CA THR A 286 6.36 -33.18 22.17
C THR A 286 6.47 -31.84 22.88
N ASP A 287 7.68 -31.40 23.21
CA ASP A 287 7.96 -30.25 24.06
C ASP A 287 9.37 -29.71 23.79
N ILE A 288 9.50 -28.43 23.43
CA ILE A 288 10.78 -27.70 23.34
C ILE A 288 10.66 -26.41 24.14
N GLN A 289 11.58 -26.19 25.09
CA GLN A 289 11.54 -25.08 26.04
C GLN A 289 12.83 -24.24 25.91
N LEU A 290 12.68 -23.01 25.43
CA LEU A 290 13.73 -21.99 25.24
C LEU A 290 13.25 -20.61 25.78
N GLY A 291 12.37 -20.60 26.79
CA GLY A 291 11.62 -19.40 27.21
C GLY A 291 12.44 -18.22 27.75
N SER A 292 13.74 -18.40 28.04
CA SER A 292 14.66 -17.29 28.37
C SER A 292 15.56 -16.83 27.21
N LEU A 293 15.50 -17.47 26.04
CA LEU A 293 16.37 -17.15 24.90
C LEU A 293 15.82 -15.92 24.19
N ALA A 294 16.37 -14.75 24.53
CA ALA A 294 15.83 -13.47 24.06
C ALA A 294 16.40 -12.99 22.72
N VAL A 295 17.60 -13.46 22.35
CA VAL A 295 18.35 -12.97 21.19
C VAL A 295 18.90 -14.15 20.40
N TYR A 296 18.64 -14.15 19.10
CA TYR A 296 19.26 -15.05 18.12
C TYR A 296 19.42 -14.25 16.81
N THR A 297 20.62 -14.18 16.22
CA THR A 297 20.90 -13.25 15.11
C THR A 297 20.80 -13.87 13.73
N ASP A 298 20.87 -15.19 13.64
CA ASP A 298 20.85 -15.94 12.38
C ASP A 298 19.46 -16.59 12.14
N ALA A 299 19.25 -17.17 10.97
CA ALA A 299 17.93 -17.64 10.54
C ALA A 299 17.56 -18.99 11.20
N LEU A 300 16.75 -18.95 12.26
CA LEU A 300 16.42 -20.11 13.10
C LEU A 300 15.29 -20.98 12.53
N SER A 301 15.49 -22.29 12.47
CA SER A 301 14.50 -23.30 12.07
C SER A 301 14.21 -24.30 13.19
N ILE A 302 12.94 -24.41 13.61
CA ILE A 302 12.48 -25.31 14.67
C ILE A 302 11.42 -26.28 14.14
N THR A 303 11.69 -27.59 14.25
CA THR A 303 10.73 -28.65 13.90
C THR A 303 10.47 -29.55 15.10
N THR A 304 9.22 -29.53 15.58
CA THR A 304 8.70 -30.41 16.63
C THR A 304 7.85 -31.54 16.02
N LYS A 305 7.29 -32.41 16.86
CA LYS A 305 6.14 -33.24 16.47
C LYS A 305 4.90 -32.36 16.26
N LYS A 306 4.00 -32.70 15.32
CA LYS A 306 2.68 -32.02 15.20
C LYS A 306 1.89 -32.11 16.53
N GLY A 307 1.40 -30.97 17.00
CA GLY A 307 0.70 -30.81 18.28
C GLY A 307 1.60 -30.74 19.52
N ALA A 308 2.88 -30.38 19.37
CA ALA A 308 3.80 -30.19 20.49
C ALA A 308 3.64 -28.84 21.21
N THR A 309 4.26 -28.69 22.38
CA THR A 309 4.55 -27.39 23.00
C THR A 309 5.89 -26.84 22.51
N LEU A 310 5.94 -25.53 22.24
CA LEU A 310 7.15 -24.75 21.97
C LEU A 310 7.08 -23.47 22.80
N ASP A 311 8.09 -23.22 23.64
CA ASP A 311 8.27 -21.93 24.29
C ASP A 311 9.51 -21.23 23.71
N ILE A 312 9.26 -20.10 23.06
CA ILE A 312 10.22 -19.11 22.57
C ILE A 312 9.69 -17.70 22.90
N ALA A 313 8.89 -17.55 23.96
CA ALA A 313 8.10 -16.34 24.21
C ALA A 313 8.92 -15.07 24.55
N ALA A 314 10.21 -15.23 24.85
CA ALA A 314 11.13 -14.11 25.04
C ALA A 314 11.97 -13.78 23.79
N LEU A 315 11.97 -14.63 22.76
CA LEU A 315 12.77 -14.45 21.56
C LEU A 315 12.31 -13.21 20.80
N ASP A 316 13.25 -12.34 20.44
CA ASP A 316 13.00 -11.04 19.83
C ASP A 316 13.91 -10.81 18.61
N ASP A 317 13.51 -9.96 17.66
CA ASP A 317 14.31 -9.60 16.47
C ASP A 317 15.43 -8.58 16.77
N LEU A 318 15.93 -8.61 18.01
CA LEU A 318 16.96 -7.72 18.53
C LEU A 318 18.30 -8.45 18.71
N ASN A 319 19.40 -7.72 18.49
CA ASN A 319 20.73 -8.15 18.96
C ASN A 319 20.97 -7.78 20.44
N THR A 320 22.09 -8.25 20.99
CA THR A 320 22.49 -8.01 22.39
C THR A 320 22.73 -6.54 22.78
N ALA A 321 22.74 -5.61 21.81
CA ALA A 321 22.79 -4.17 22.05
C ALA A 321 21.40 -3.49 22.06
N GLY A 322 20.31 -4.24 21.81
CA GLY A 322 18.96 -3.70 21.67
C GLY A 322 18.79 -2.91 20.37
N THR A 323 19.21 -3.51 19.25
CA THR A 323 19.02 -2.97 17.90
C THR A 323 18.46 -4.07 17.01
N ALA A 324 17.51 -3.71 16.16
CA ALA A 324 16.87 -4.58 15.17
C ALA A 324 17.86 -5.40 14.32
N VAL A 325 17.43 -6.60 13.94
CA VAL A 325 18.12 -7.57 13.07
C VAL A 325 17.07 -8.23 12.17
N ASP A 326 17.44 -8.47 10.91
CA ASP A 326 16.58 -9.12 9.90
C ASP A 326 16.44 -10.65 10.15
N MET A 327 16.07 -11.07 11.37
CA MET A 327 15.97 -12.48 11.73
C MET A 327 14.84 -13.16 10.95
N SER A 328 15.12 -14.36 10.43
CA SER A 328 14.10 -15.24 9.85
C SER A 328 13.82 -16.41 10.79
N LEU A 329 12.55 -16.83 10.90
CA LEU A 329 12.10 -17.88 11.78
C LEU A 329 11.21 -18.88 11.03
N THR A 330 11.65 -20.14 10.93
CA THR A 330 10.83 -21.23 10.38
C THR A 330 10.38 -22.16 11.49
N VAL A 331 9.07 -22.35 11.67
CA VAL A 331 8.50 -23.24 12.69
C VAL A 331 7.56 -24.27 12.06
N SER A 332 7.80 -25.54 12.39
CA SER A 332 6.93 -26.65 12.01
C SER A 332 6.50 -27.49 13.22
N GLY A 333 5.18 -27.59 13.43
CA GLY A 333 4.57 -28.61 14.28
C GLY A 333 4.01 -28.24 15.68
N PRO A 334 4.32 -27.13 16.36
CA PRO A 334 3.72 -26.89 17.67
C PRO A 334 2.20 -26.65 17.53
N ALA A 335 1.42 -27.00 18.56
CA ALA A 335 -0.03 -26.79 18.56
C ALA A 335 -0.39 -25.29 18.49
N THR A 336 0.48 -24.45 19.03
CA THR A 336 0.34 -22.99 19.07
C THR A 336 1.69 -22.35 18.75
N LEU A 337 1.70 -21.32 17.92
CA LEU A 337 2.83 -20.40 17.77
C LEU A 337 2.30 -18.98 17.97
N SER A 338 2.92 -18.24 18.90
CA SER A 338 2.61 -16.83 19.15
C SER A 338 3.91 -16.04 19.05
N ILE A 339 3.99 -15.09 18.12
CA ILE A 339 5.08 -14.12 17.99
C ILE A 339 4.51 -12.72 18.22
N SER A 340 5.16 -11.97 19.11
CA SER A 340 4.78 -10.61 19.50
C SER A 340 6.00 -9.91 20.08
N GLY A 341 6.22 -8.64 19.72
CA GLY A 341 7.40 -7.87 20.15
C GLY A 341 8.43 -7.66 19.05
N TRP A 342 8.39 -8.47 17.99
CA TRP A 342 9.18 -8.27 16.76
C TRP A 342 8.60 -7.09 15.96
N ASP A 343 8.67 -5.89 16.50
CA ASP A 343 8.21 -4.63 15.87
C ASP A 343 9.36 -3.64 15.62
N ASP A 344 10.61 -4.09 15.82
CA ASP A 344 11.84 -3.31 15.61
C ASP A 344 12.45 -3.53 14.19
N SER A 345 12.24 -4.69 13.54
CA SER A 345 12.73 -4.99 12.19
C SER A 345 11.65 -5.02 11.10
N TYR A 346 12.03 -4.56 9.91
CA TYR A 346 11.18 -4.48 8.72
C TYR A 346 11.53 -5.57 7.68
N ALA A 347 12.33 -6.57 8.05
CA ALA A 347 12.86 -7.58 7.14
C ALA A 347 13.07 -8.94 7.84
N GLY A 348 13.42 -9.94 7.06
CA GLY A 348 13.39 -11.36 7.46
C GLY A 348 12.09 -12.04 7.02
N THR A 349 11.87 -13.27 7.48
CA THR A 349 10.66 -14.03 7.14
C THR A 349 10.25 -14.96 8.27
N ILE A 350 8.99 -14.89 8.71
CA ILE A 350 8.36 -15.89 9.58
C ILE A 350 7.60 -16.89 8.71
N THR A 351 8.03 -18.16 8.72
CA THR A 351 7.36 -19.27 8.02
C THR A 351 6.76 -20.24 9.02
N ALA A 352 5.44 -20.45 8.94
CA ALA A 352 4.69 -21.31 9.85
C ALA A 352 4.05 -22.50 9.10
N THR A 353 4.27 -23.73 9.59
CA THR A 353 3.64 -24.95 9.05
C THR A 353 3.21 -25.90 10.16
N ASN A 354 2.22 -26.77 9.89
CA ASN A 354 1.75 -27.80 10.84
C ASN A 354 1.31 -27.26 12.23
N ILE A 355 0.78 -26.03 12.29
CA ILE A 355 0.43 -25.31 13.52
C ILE A 355 -1.10 -25.14 13.63
N ALA A 356 -1.70 -25.61 14.73
CA ALA A 356 -3.15 -25.53 14.89
C ALA A 356 -3.65 -24.09 15.12
N ASN A 357 -2.86 -23.26 15.82
CA ASN A 357 -3.18 -21.85 16.07
C ASN A 357 -1.91 -20.99 15.91
N LEU A 358 -1.87 -20.16 14.89
CA LEU A 358 -0.82 -19.19 14.60
C LEU A 358 -1.30 -17.79 15.01
N THR A 359 -0.48 -17.07 15.76
CA THR A 359 -0.71 -15.66 16.09
C THR A 359 0.58 -14.87 15.89
N ILE A 360 0.54 -13.84 15.05
CA ILE A 360 1.65 -12.91 14.83
C ILE A 360 1.12 -11.49 15.02
N ALA A 361 1.79 -10.68 15.84
CA ALA A 361 1.39 -9.31 16.14
C ALA A 361 2.58 -8.35 16.06
N GLY A 362 2.44 -7.29 15.28
CA GLY A 362 3.43 -6.22 15.11
C GLY A 362 4.49 -6.45 14.03
N TYR A 363 4.75 -7.70 13.64
CA TYR A 363 5.82 -8.02 12.68
C TYR A 363 5.55 -7.52 11.26
N GLU A 364 6.49 -6.75 10.73
CA GLU A 364 6.39 -6.06 9.45
C GLU A 364 7.16 -6.73 8.31
N GLY A 365 8.06 -7.66 8.63
CA GLY A 365 8.70 -8.51 7.62
C GLY A 365 7.72 -9.56 7.03
N ALA A 366 8.23 -10.38 6.10
CA ALA A 366 7.39 -11.31 5.36
C ALA A 366 6.81 -12.44 6.25
N ILE A 367 5.49 -12.63 6.19
CA ILE A 367 4.77 -13.69 6.90
C ILE A 367 4.29 -14.73 5.87
N VAL A 368 4.77 -15.96 6.01
CA VAL A 368 4.42 -17.09 5.15
C VAL A 368 3.62 -18.13 5.94
N ILE A 369 2.32 -18.15 5.71
CA ILE A 369 1.39 -19.13 6.28
C ILE A 369 1.38 -20.35 5.36
N GLY A 370 1.85 -21.49 5.86
CA GLY A 370 2.08 -22.70 5.05
C GLY A 370 1.10 -23.85 5.30
N ASP A 371 1.43 -24.99 4.71
CA ASP A 371 0.69 -26.26 4.83
C ASP A 371 0.55 -26.73 6.29
N GLY A 372 -0.58 -27.35 6.61
CA GLY A 372 -0.89 -27.81 7.97
C GLY A 372 -1.18 -26.71 9.01
N VAL A 373 -1.27 -25.43 8.62
CA VAL A 373 -1.78 -24.37 9.49
C VAL A 373 -3.31 -24.39 9.48
N GLU A 374 -3.93 -24.44 10.66
CA GLU A 374 -5.38 -24.59 10.82
C GLU A 374 -6.05 -23.24 11.15
N ASN A 375 -5.55 -22.47 12.12
CA ASN A 375 -6.12 -21.14 12.46
C ASN A 375 -5.02 -20.09 12.39
N ALA A 376 -5.23 -19.02 11.61
CA ALA A 376 -4.25 -17.96 11.42
C ALA A 376 -4.78 -16.59 11.87
N THR A 377 -4.05 -15.93 12.77
CA THR A 377 -4.29 -14.55 13.19
C THR A 377 -3.03 -13.71 12.98
N VAL A 378 -3.13 -12.63 12.20
CA VAL A 378 -2.04 -11.67 11.97
C VAL A 378 -2.55 -10.25 12.20
N THR A 379 -1.83 -9.45 12.97
CA THR A 379 -2.19 -8.04 13.22
C THR A 379 -1.01 -7.11 13.01
N GLY A 380 -1.19 -6.08 12.19
CA GLY A 380 -0.15 -5.09 11.87
C GLY A 380 0.90 -5.58 10.86
N GLY A 381 0.64 -6.69 10.16
CA GLY A 381 1.55 -7.20 9.12
C GLY A 381 1.62 -6.28 7.90
N VAL A 382 2.72 -6.36 7.16
CA VAL A 382 2.84 -5.72 5.84
C VAL A 382 2.67 -6.79 4.76
N ASP A 383 3.67 -7.67 4.59
CA ASP A 383 3.63 -8.78 3.63
C ASP A 383 3.09 -10.06 4.29
N VAL A 384 1.85 -10.44 3.97
CA VAL A 384 1.19 -11.66 4.46
C VAL A 384 0.75 -12.57 3.30
N SER A 385 1.42 -13.72 3.18
CA SER A 385 1.22 -14.67 2.08
C SER A 385 0.73 -16.04 2.53
N LEU A 386 -0.06 -16.70 1.66
CA LEU A 386 -0.52 -18.08 1.83
C LEU A 386 0.27 -18.99 0.88
N SER A 387 1.09 -19.88 1.42
CA SER A 387 1.95 -20.80 0.66
C SER A 387 1.51 -22.26 0.86
N SER A 388 0.55 -22.71 0.05
CA SER A 388 -0.09 -24.03 0.17
C SER A 388 -0.81 -24.25 1.52
N ALA A 389 -1.43 -23.19 2.06
CA ALA A 389 -2.18 -23.22 3.32
C ALA A 389 -3.53 -23.97 3.19
N ASN A 390 -3.46 -25.25 2.85
CA ASN A 390 -4.61 -26.05 2.43
C ASN A 390 -5.47 -26.56 3.60
N ASP A 391 -5.01 -26.43 4.84
CA ASP A 391 -5.69 -26.92 6.05
C ASP A 391 -6.43 -25.84 6.85
N LEU A 392 -6.40 -24.57 6.42
CA LEU A 392 -7.00 -23.43 7.11
C LEU A 392 -8.49 -23.64 7.43
N GLU A 393 -8.86 -23.59 8.71
CA GLU A 393 -10.22 -23.56 9.26
C GLU A 393 -10.72 -22.13 9.49
N THR A 394 -9.86 -21.22 9.99
CA THR A 394 -10.17 -19.80 10.18
C THR A 394 -9.00 -18.88 9.84
N VAL A 395 -9.33 -17.69 9.34
CA VAL A 395 -8.38 -16.65 8.93
C VAL A 395 -8.83 -15.31 9.51
N ASN A 396 -7.94 -14.61 10.22
CA ASN A 396 -8.13 -13.24 10.69
C ASN A 396 -6.85 -12.43 10.44
N LEU A 397 -6.80 -11.64 9.36
CA LEU A 397 -5.59 -10.92 8.95
C LEU A 397 -5.86 -9.42 8.86
N THR A 398 -5.09 -8.63 9.61
CA THR A 398 -5.07 -7.18 9.52
C THR A 398 -3.70 -6.72 9.04
N THR A 399 -3.63 -6.19 7.82
CA THR A 399 -2.43 -5.55 7.26
C THR A 399 -2.40 -4.05 7.52
N LYS A 400 -1.23 -3.44 7.34
CA LYS A 400 -1.05 -1.98 7.26
C LYS A 400 -0.23 -1.61 6.03
N LEU A 401 -0.22 -0.33 5.68
CA LEU A 401 0.77 0.20 4.74
C LEU A 401 2.16 0.18 5.40
N TYR A 402 3.16 -0.21 4.62
CA TYR A 402 4.57 -0.22 5.03
C TYR A 402 5.07 1.20 5.36
N ASP A 403 5.63 1.37 6.56
CA ASP A 403 6.04 2.66 7.12
C ASP A 403 7.47 2.68 7.70
N ASP A 404 8.38 1.83 7.19
CA ASP A 404 9.80 1.79 7.59
C ASP A 404 10.45 3.20 7.57
N PRO A 405 10.85 3.75 8.74
CA PRO A 405 11.45 5.07 8.86
C PRO A 405 12.86 5.17 8.24
N ASN A 406 13.50 4.04 7.91
CA ASN A 406 14.80 3.97 7.25
C ASN A 406 14.68 4.06 5.72
N VAL A 407 13.52 3.69 5.15
CA VAL A 407 13.24 3.91 3.74
C VAL A 407 13.07 5.41 3.49
N ALA A 408 13.85 5.92 2.54
CA ALA A 408 13.92 7.36 2.26
C ALA A 408 12.52 7.95 2.04
N ALA A 409 12.23 9.14 2.56
CA ALA A 409 10.89 9.73 2.53
C ALA A 409 10.25 9.84 1.12
N THR A 410 11.04 9.88 0.04
CA THR A 410 10.56 9.83 -1.36
C THR A 410 10.17 8.43 -1.85
N ALA A 411 10.62 7.37 -1.18
CA ALA A 411 10.18 6.00 -1.37
C ALA A 411 9.02 5.69 -0.42
N ALA A 412 9.07 6.07 0.87
CA ALA A 412 7.93 5.96 1.78
C ALA A 412 6.69 6.73 1.28
N ALA A 413 6.88 7.95 0.76
CA ALA A 413 5.79 8.72 0.11
C ALA A 413 5.40 8.21 -1.29
N LYS A 414 6.12 7.23 -1.85
CA LYS A 414 5.65 6.45 -3.00
C LYS A 414 4.84 5.25 -2.54
N VAL A 415 5.31 4.49 -1.55
CA VAL A 415 4.56 3.39 -0.93
C VAL A 415 3.20 3.86 -0.43
N ALA A 416 3.16 4.98 0.30
CA ALA A 416 1.91 5.57 0.81
C ALA A 416 1.06 6.34 -0.24
N ALA A 417 1.51 6.48 -1.49
CA ALA A 417 0.80 7.23 -2.53
C ALA A 417 0.69 6.50 -3.89
N ALA A 418 1.14 5.25 -3.97
CA ALA A 418 1.13 4.44 -5.18
C ALA A 418 0.80 2.99 -4.83
N TYR A 419 -0.48 2.81 -4.47
CA TYR A 419 -1.26 1.58 -4.59
C TYR A 419 -1.06 0.96 -6.00
N GLY A 420 0.01 0.18 -6.19
CA GLY A 420 0.36 -0.44 -7.48
C GLY A 420 1.69 -0.01 -8.13
N ASN A 421 2.55 0.78 -7.47
CA ASN A 421 3.89 1.10 -8.01
C ASN A 421 5.04 1.08 -6.97
N SER A 422 4.76 0.68 -5.72
CA SER A 422 5.80 0.52 -4.69
C SER A 422 5.43 -0.25 -3.41
N GLY A 423 4.16 -0.59 -3.16
CA GLY A 423 3.80 -1.43 -2.02
C GLY A 423 4.05 -2.92 -2.28
N GLU A 424 4.17 -3.68 -1.20
CA GLU A 424 4.12 -5.15 -1.20
C GLU A 424 2.66 -5.60 -0.98
N GLU A 425 1.69 -5.02 -1.71
CA GLU A 425 0.27 -5.32 -1.48
C GLU A 425 -0.07 -6.78 -1.83
N ASN A 426 -0.51 -7.55 -0.83
CA ASN A 426 -0.74 -8.98 -0.99
C ASN A 426 -2.02 -9.32 -1.74
N SER A 427 -1.93 -10.29 -2.65
CA SER A 427 -3.09 -11.04 -3.14
C SER A 427 -3.22 -12.35 -2.36
N LEU A 428 -4.42 -12.62 -1.83
CA LEU A 428 -4.77 -13.84 -1.10
C LEU A 428 -5.60 -14.77 -1.99
N VAL A 429 -5.21 -16.05 -2.05
CA VAL A 429 -6.01 -17.11 -2.66
C VAL A 429 -6.28 -18.19 -1.63
N PHE A 430 -7.52 -18.26 -1.16
CA PHE A 430 -7.98 -19.30 -0.26
C PHE A 430 -8.32 -20.56 -1.06
N SER A 431 -7.68 -21.68 -0.71
CA SER A 431 -7.85 -22.98 -1.36
C SER A 431 -7.98 -24.13 -0.35
N SER A 432 -8.52 -23.86 0.83
CA SER A 432 -8.74 -24.87 1.87
C SER A 432 -10.18 -25.34 1.93
N THR A 433 -10.36 -26.65 1.78
CA THR A 433 -11.66 -27.30 2.01
C THR A 433 -12.12 -27.26 3.47
N ASN A 434 -11.26 -26.88 4.41
CA ASN A 434 -11.61 -26.81 5.84
C ASN A 434 -12.10 -25.41 6.24
N LEU A 435 -11.89 -24.40 5.40
CA LEU A 435 -12.10 -22.99 5.75
C LEU A 435 -13.56 -22.72 6.05
N THR A 436 -13.82 -22.13 7.22
CA THR A 436 -15.18 -21.84 7.72
C THR A 436 -15.46 -20.35 7.87
N SER A 437 -14.42 -19.54 8.09
CA SER A 437 -14.53 -18.09 8.30
C SER A 437 -13.28 -17.35 7.81
N VAL A 438 -13.51 -16.21 7.14
CA VAL A 438 -12.48 -15.23 6.74
C VAL A 438 -12.85 -13.87 7.31
N THR A 439 -11.93 -13.27 8.06
CA THR A 439 -11.98 -11.88 8.53
C THR A 439 -10.74 -11.16 8.01
N LEU A 440 -10.91 -10.06 7.26
CA LEU A 440 -9.79 -9.27 6.72
C LEU A 440 -9.98 -7.78 7.00
N SER A 441 -8.89 -7.13 7.42
CA SER A 441 -8.81 -5.69 7.56
C SER A 441 -7.52 -5.14 6.94
N GLY A 442 -7.44 -3.82 6.74
CA GLY A 442 -6.23 -3.17 6.22
C GLY A 442 -6.24 -2.98 4.71
N TYR A 443 -5.21 -3.48 4.04
CA TYR A 443 -4.94 -3.24 2.62
C TYR A 443 -4.56 -4.54 1.90
N TRP A 444 -5.25 -4.87 0.82
CA TRP A 444 -5.03 -6.07 0.00
C TRP A 444 -5.07 -5.72 -1.48
N LEU A 445 -4.42 -6.49 -2.35
CA LEU A 445 -4.56 -6.30 -3.79
C LEU A 445 -5.78 -7.07 -4.30
N ASP A 446 -5.70 -8.40 -4.35
CA ASP A 446 -6.81 -9.27 -4.77
C ASP A 446 -7.12 -10.31 -3.67
N VAL A 447 -8.39 -10.43 -3.26
CA VAL A 447 -8.84 -11.46 -2.32
C VAL A 447 -9.73 -12.45 -3.07
N THR A 448 -9.30 -13.71 -3.14
CA THR A 448 -10.01 -14.77 -3.87
C THR A 448 -10.33 -15.97 -2.98
N SER A 449 -11.61 -16.32 -2.89
CA SER A 449 -12.10 -17.58 -2.31
C SER A 449 -12.85 -18.37 -3.37
N SER A 450 -12.29 -19.51 -3.80
CA SER A 450 -12.83 -20.33 -4.89
C SER A 450 -12.99 -21.78 -4.47
N GLY A 451 -14.23 -22.28 -4.40
CA GLY A 451 -14.49 -23.70 -4.12
C GLY A 451 -14.29 -24.11 -2.66
N ASN A 452 -14.21 -23.15 -1.73
CA ASN A 452 -14.06 -23.42 -0.30
C ASN A 452 -15.41 -23.81 0.30
N GLY A 453 -15.88 -25.01 -0.02
CA GLY A 453 -17.24 -25.47 0.26
C GLY A 453 -17.63 -25.61 1.74
N ASN A 454 -16.75 -25.31 2.71
CA ASN A 454 -17.10 -25.20 4.13
C ASN A 454 -17.19 -23.75 4.62
N LEU A 455 -16.88 -22.75 3.78
CA LEU A 455 -16.84 -21.34 4.15
C LEU A 455 -18.25 -20.85 4.42
N THR A 456 -18.52 -20.38 5.64
CA THR A 456 -19.85 -19.92 6.07
C THR A 456 -19.94 -18.41 6.23
N THR A 457 -18.82 -17.76 6.57
CA THR A 457 -18.76 -16.34 6.95
C THR A 457 -17.57 -15.65 6.28
N VAL A 458 -17.82 -14.53 5.61
CA VAL A 458 -16.81 -13.59 5.12
C VAL A 458 -17.10 -12.22 5.73
N ASP A 459 -16.08 -11.59 6.30
CA ASP A 459 -16.13 -10.31 7.02
C ASP A 459 -14.93 -9.46 6.58
N ILE A 460 -15.19 -8.31 5.94
CA ILE A 460 -14.16 -7.48 5.29
C ILE A 460 -14.31 -6.02 5.74
N ASP A 461 -13.32 -5.49 6.46
CA ASP A 461 -13.14 -4.07 6.79
C ASP A 461 -11.79 -3.59 6.25
N ALA A 462 -11.62 -3.71 4.92
CA ALA A 462 -10.36 -3.51 4.22
C ALA A 462 -10.50 -2.72 2.93
N THR A 463 -9.41 -2.06 2.53
CA THR A 463 -9.25 -1.49 1.18
C THR A 463 -8.66 -2.55 0.26
N MET A 464 -9.26 -2.78 -0.91
CA MET A 464 -8.76 -3.74 -1.91
C MET A 464 -9.19 -3.42 -3.34
N ARG A 465 -8.48 -3.99 -4.32
CA ARG A 465 -8.87 -3.89 -5.74
C ARG A 465 -9.96 -4.89 -6.06
N ASN A 466 -9.69 -6.20 -5.91
CA ASN A 466 -10.59 -7.26 -6.37
C ASN A 466 -11.09 -8.13 -5.21
N LEU A 467 -12.42 -8.26 -5.05
CA LEU A 467 -13.04 -9.27 -4.19
C LEU A 467 -13.71 -10.36 -5.04
N ASN A 468 -13.14 -11.58 -5.03
CA ASN A 468 -13.60 -12.71 -5.82
C ASN A 468 -14.10 -13.86 -4.91
N LEU A 469 -15.41 -13.99 -4.75
CA LEU A 469 -16.05 -15.07 -4.00
C LEU A 469 -16.80 -15.97 -4.99
N THR A 470 -16.24 -17.15 -5.29
CA THR A 470 -16.81 -18.10 -6.26
C THR A 470 -16.99 -19.51 -5.70
N ASN A 471 -18.13 -20.16 -5.97
CA ASN A 471 -18.40 -21.55 -5.56
C ASN A 471 -18.13 -21.81 -4.07
N ASN A 472 -18.48 -20.85 -3.19
CA ASN A 472 -18.42 -21.03 -1.74
C ASN A 472 -19.79 -21.51 -1.27
N ASP A 473 -20.16 -22.73 -1.66
CA ASP A 473 -21.55 -23.22 -1.64
C ASP A 473 -22.24 -23.10 -0.28
N ASN A 474 -21.50 -23.10 0.84
CA ASN A 474 -22.03 -22.99 2.21
C ASN A 474 -22.01 -21.55 2.79
N LEU A 475 -21.64 -20.53 1.99
CA LEU A 475 -21.58 -19.14 2.43
C LEU A 475 -22.97 -18.65 2.84
N THR A 476 -23.10 -18.15 4.06
CA THR A 476 -24.39 -17.68 4.63
C THR A 476 -24.34 -16.27 5.17
N SER A 477 -23.15 -15.77 5.51
CA SER A 477 -22.92 -14.42 6.00
C SER A 477 -21.81 -13.76 5.19
N LEU A 478 -22.13 -12.61 4.59
CA LEU A 478 -21.18 -11.69 3.97
C LEU A 478 -21.35 -10.34 4.66
N ASP A 479 -20.25 -9.80 5.19
CA ASP A 479 -20.14 -8.43 5.68
C ASP A 479 -18.98 -7.74 4.95
N VAL A 480 -19.24 -6.56 4.40
CA VAL A 480 -18.24 -5.67 3.79
C VAL A 480 -18.37 -4.23 4.33
N THR A 481 -19.04 -4.08 5.48
CA THR A 481 -19.30 -2.77 6.10
C THR A 481 -17.99 -2.10 6.46
N GLY A 482 -17.70 -0.93 5.86
CA GLY A 482 -16.45 -0.19 6.08
C GLY A 482 -15.35 -0.48 5.05
N ALA A 483 -15.49 -1.53 4.24
CA ALA A 483 -14.56 -1.84 3.17
C ALA A 483 -14.49 -0.74 2.09
N SER A 484 -13.41 -0.77 1.31
CA SER A 484 -13.20 0.04 0.12
C SER A 484 -12.75 -0.86 -1.03
N ILE A 485 -13.68 -1.32 -1.87
CA ILE A 485 -13.46 -2.33 -2.93
C ILE A 485 -13.62 -1.67 -4.29
N ALA A 486 -12.79 -2.00 -5.28
CA ALA A 486 -13.09 -1.67 -6.68
C ALA A 486 -14.01 -2.73 -7.29
N ASN A 487 -13.48 -3.87 -7.71
CA ASN A 487 -14.22 -4.89 -8.46
C ASN A 487 -14.76 -6.01 -7.58
N VAL A 488 -15.94 -6.52 -7.91
CA VAL A 488 -16.62 -7.59 -7.17
C VAL A 488 -17.04 -8.71 -8.11
N THR A 489 -16.48 -9.91 -7.92
CA THR A 489 -17.03 -11.14 -8.47
C THR A 489 -17.67 -11.97 -7.37
N PHE A 490 -18.98 -12.23 -7.48
CA PHE A 490 -19.77 -13.00 -6.54
C PHE A 490 -20.58 -14.06 -7.31
N THR A 491 -20.01 -15.26 -7.52
CA THR A 491 -20.59 -16.26 -8.43
C THR A 491 -20.78 -17.65 -7.81
N GLY A 492 -21.98 -18.23 -7.90
CA GLY A 492 -22.22 -19.62 -7.46
C GLY A 492 -22.11 -19.84 -5.95
N ASN A 493 -22.37 -18.83 -5.12
CA ASN A 493 -22.32 -18.97 -3.66
C ASN A 493 -23.68 -19.48 -3.13
N ASP A 494 -24.04 -20.70 -3.53
CA ASP A 494 -25.43 -21.21 -3.60
C ASP A 494 -26.29 -21.18 -2.32
N THR A 495 -25.72 -21.05 -1.11
CA THR A 495 -26.50 -20.98 0.14
C THR A 495 -26.72 -19.53 0.63
N VAL A 496 -26.13 -18.51 -0.01
CA VAL A 496 -26.31 -17.11 0.41
C VAL A 496 -27.75 -16.67 0.15
N VAL A 497 -28.44 -16.10 1.15
CA VAL A 497 -29.85 -15.69 1.04
C VAL A 497 -30.01 -14.19 0.81
N SER A 498 -29.04 -13.40 1.28
CA SER A 498 -28.99 -11.94 1.17
C SER A 498 -27.53 -11.54 1.01
N ALA A 499 -27.23 -10.74 0.00
CA ALA A 499 -25.92 -10.11 -0.18
C ALA A 499 -26.06 -8.59 -0.07
N VAL A 500 -25.28 -7.97 0.81
CA VAL A 500 -25.25 -6.51 0.99
C VAL A 500 -23.83 -6.05 0.74
N PHE A 501 -23.67 -5.18 -0.24
CA PHE A 501 -22.42 -4.54 -0.62
C PHE A 501 -22.52 -3.03 -0.35
N ASP A 502 -22.40 -2.65 0.92
CA ASP A 502 -22.42 -1.26 1.42
C ASP A 502 -21.01 -0.66 1.62
N HIS A 503 -20.01 -1.32 1.05
CA HIS A 503 -18.65 -0.82 0.86
C HIS A 503 -18.58 0.54 0.12
N THR A 504 -17.41 1.17 0.22
CA THR A 504 -17.04 2.34 -0.59
C THR A 504 -16.20 1.93 -1.80
N THR A 505 -16.13 2.78 -2.82
CA THR A 505 -15.45 2.48 -4.09
C THR A 505 -13.95 2.72 -4.05
N GLY A 506 -13.16 1.67 -4.24
CA GLY A 506 -11.72 1.59 -4.00
C GLY A 506 -10.80 1.84 -5.21
N LEU A 507 -11.04 2.89 -6.00
CA LEU A 507 -10.27 3.22 -7.22
C LEU A 507 -8.87 3.82 -6.99
N ASN A 508 -8.22 3.44 -5.89
CA ASN A 508 -6.86 3.88 -5.61
C ASN A 508 -5.80 2.98 -6.28
N TYR A 509 -6.16 1.74 -6.67
CA TYR A 509 -5.23 0.72 -7.19
C TYR A 509 -4.84 0.91 -8.66
N ASN A 510 -4.39 2.11 -9.01
CA ASN A 510 -3.81 2.40 -10.33
C ASN A 510 -2.36 1.87 -10.35
N GLY A 511 -2.07 0.88 -11.20
CA GLY A 511 -0.74 0.33 -11.38
C GLY A 511 0.27 1.32 -11.98
N SER A 512 1.29 0.81 -12.67
CA SER A 512 2.38 1.66 -13.18
C SER A 512 1.93 2.67 -14.27
N SER A 513 0.69 2.55 -14.76
CA SER A 513 -0.02 3.51 -15.61
C SER A 513 -1.23 4.08 -14.88
N ALA A 514 -1.60 5.33 -15.14
CA ALA A 514 -2.83 5.95 -14.62
C ALA A 514 -4.07 5.52 -15.45
N THR A 515 -4.15 4.22 -15.73
CA THR A 515 -5.07 3.54 -16.65
C THR A 515 -5.31 2.08 -16.21
N ASP A 516 -5.47 1.82 -14.90
CA ASP A 516 -5.49 0.45 -14.34
C ASP A 516 -6.60 0.20 -13.30
N THR A 517 -7.41 1.22 -12.97
CA THR A 517 -8.71 1.16 -12.26
C THR A 517 -9.35 2.56 -12.32
N GLU A 518 -9.86 2.94 -13.48
CA GLU A 518 -10.61 4.18 -13.66
C GLU A 518 -12.09 3.99 -13.33
N ASP A 519 -12.48 2.71 -13.20
CA ASP A 519 -13.82 2.15 -13.15
C ASP A 519 -13.90 0.87 -12.30
N VAL A 520 -15.12 0.32 -12.20
CA VAL A 520 -15.48 -0.87 -11.43
C VAL A 520 -16.19 -1.90 -12.32
N ASP A 521 -15.76 -3.17 -12.24
CA ASP A 521 -16.44 -4.36 -12.78
C ASP A 521 -17.18 -5.13 -11.65
N VAL A 522 -18.46 -5.42 -11.88
CA VAL A 522 -19.35 -6.12 -10.96
C VAL A 522 -19.99 -7.33 -11.64
N ASN A 523 -19.67 -8.52 -11.15
CA ASN A 523 -20.13 -9.79 -11.71
C ASN A 523 -20.81 -10.67 -10.63
N ILE A 524 -22.15 -10.59 -10.55
CA ILE A 524 -22.98 -11.29 -9.58
C ILE A 524 -23.83 -12.35 -10.28
N LYS A 525 -23.36 -13.60 -10.28
CA LYS A 525 -23.93 -14.67 -11.11
C LYS A 525 -24.29 -15.95 -10.36
N ASP A 526 -25.31 -16.65 -10.82
CA ASP A 526 -25.58 -18.05 -10.44
C ASP A 526 -25.71 -18.31 -8.91
N ASN A 527 -26.03 -17.30 -8.08
CA ASN A 527 -26.13 -17.49 -6.62
C ASN A 527 -27.53 -18.03 -6.25
N LEU A 528 -27.73 -19.33 -6.38
CA LEU A 528 -29.08 -19.91 -6.56
C LEU A 528 -30.07 -19.73 -5.40
N ALA A 529 -29.64 -19.52 -4.14
CA ALA A 529 -30.53 -19.22 -3.02
C ALA A 529 -30.67 -17.71 -2.70
N MET A 530 -29.99 -16.83 -3.42
CA MET A 530 -29.95 -15.39 -3.10
C MET A 530 -31.30 -14.75 -3.39
N THR A 531 -32.02 -14.35 -2.35
CA THR A 531 -33.35 -13.73 -2.47
C THR A 531 -33.32 -12.21 -2.55
N SER A 532 -32.24 -11.60 -2.05
CA SER A 532 -32.06 -10.15 -2.00
C SER A 532 -30.61 -9.74 -2.24
N LEU A 533 -30.42 -8.65 -2.97
CA LEU A 533 -29.14 -8.02 -3.25
C LEU A 533 -29.25 -6.51 -2.97
N THR A 534 -28.30 -5.96 -2.22
CA THR A 534 -28.07 -4.52 -2.13
C THR A 534 -26.66 -4.24 -2.63
N PHE A 535 -26.49 -3.31 -3.56
CA PHE A 535 -25.18 -2.98 -4.13
C PHE A 535 -25.03 -1.47 -4.35
N GLY A 536 -23.97 -0.89 -3.78
CA GLY A 536 -23.56 0.49 -4.00
C GLY A 536 -22.11 0.59 -4.46
N ALA A 537 -21.85 1.48 -5.41
CA ALA A 537 -20.53 1.83 -5.93
C ALA A 537 -20.62 3.10 -6.80
N ASP A 538 -19.48 3.75 -7.06
CA ASP A 538 -19.32 4.80 -8.06
C ASP A 538 -18.50 4.29 -9.26
N LYS A 539 -18.65 4.95 -10.41
CA LYS A 539 -17.92 4.64 -11.66
C LYS A 539 -17.94 3.16 -12.08
N VAL A 540 -19.10 2.50 -11.98
CA VAL A 540 -19.25 1.13 -12.47
C VAL A 540 -19.25 1.17 -14.00
N GLU A 541 -18.36 0.43 -14.66
CA GLU A 541 -18.37 0.27 -16.12
C GLU A 541 -19.26 -0.93 -16.46
N ASP A 542 -18.91 -2.09 -15.90
CA ASP A 542 -19.61 -3.35 -16.12
C ASP A 542 -20.43 -3.77 -14.88
N LEU A 543 -21.71 -4.04 -15.08
CA LEU A 543 -22.61 -4.56 -14.05
C LEU A 543 -23.42 -5.72 -14.61
N THR A 544 -23.07 -6.94 -14.19
CA THR A 544 -23.82 -8.16 -14.51
C THR A 544 -24.48 -8.77 -13.27
N VAL A 545 -25.79 -8.95 -13.32
CA VAL A 545 -26.61 -9.65 -12.32
C VAL A 545 -27.53 -10.64 -13.04
N THR A 546 -27.10 -11.89 -13.17
CA THR A 546 -27.78 -12.92 -13.99
C THR A 546 -27.64 -14.34 -13.45
N GLY A 547 -28.60 -15.23 -13.69
CA GLY A 547 -28.60 -16.62 -13.20
C GLY A 547 -28.93 -16.76 -11.71
N ASN A 548 -29.34 -15.67 -11.04
CA ASN A 548 -29.67 -15.71 -9.61
C ASN A 548 -31.16 -16.10 -9.46
N ASP A 549 -31.50 -17.36 -9.73
CA ASP A 549 -32.86 -17.93 -9.84
C ASP A 549 -33.84 -17.61 -8.70
N ALA A 550 -33.36 -17.23 -7.52
CA ALA A 550 -34.17 -16.87 -6.35
C ALA A 550 -34.28 -15.35 -6.09
N LEU A 551 -33.58 -14.50 -6.84
CA LEU A 551 -33.40 -13.07 -6.56
C LEU A 551 -34.66 -12.27 -6.91
N THR A 552 -35.44 -11.96 -5.88
CA THR A 552 -36.73 -11.25 -6.02
C THR A 552 -36.67 -9.77 -5.68
N THR A 553 -35.63 -9.33 -4.94
CA THR A 553 -35.47 -7.95 -4.48
C THR A 553 -34.05 -7.44 -4.73
N VAL A 554 -33.92 -6.27 -5.37
CA VAL A 554 -32.65 -5.56 -5.56
C VAL A 554 -32.72 -4.14 -5.03
N ASP A 555 -31.63 -3.63 -4.46
CA ASP A 555 -31.47 -2.22 -4.12
C ASP A 555 -30.13 -1.69 -4.67
N PHE A 556 -30.24 -0.83 -5.68
CA PHE A 556 -29.14 -0.15 -6.36
C PHE A 556 -29.13 1.36 -6.06
N THR A 557 -29.78 1.83 -4.98
CA THR A 557 -29.77 3.25 -4.60
C THR A 557 -28.37 3.80 -4.30
N GLY A 558 -27.41 2.92 -4.03
CA GLY A 558 -25.99 3.26 -3.85
C GLY A 558 -25.17 3.38 -5.13
N LEU A 559 -25.72 3.14 -6.33
CA LEU A 559 -25.00 3.33 -7.59
C LEU A 559 -24.96 4.80 -8.00
N ALA A 560 -23.76 5.39 -8.07
CA ALA A 560 -23.58 6.83 -8.27
C ALA A 560 -23.35 7.25 -9.74
N GLY A 561 -22.67 6.44 -10.55
CA GLY A 561 -22.35 6.79 -11.94
C GLY A 561 -21.65 5.67 -12.72
N VAL A 562 -21.52 5.88 -14.03
CA VAL A 562 -20.80 4.99 -14.95
C VAL A 562 -19.30 5.32 -14.93
N GLY A 563 -18.46 4.35 -15.29
CA GLY A 563 -17.03 4.52 -15.54
C GLY A 563 -16.72 5.71 -16.46
N ALA A 564 -15.50 6.25 -16.30
CA ALA A 564 -15.00 7.35 -17.11
C ALA A 564 -13.97 6.90 -18.15
N ASP A 565 -13.87 5.59 -18.41
CA ASP A 565 -12.91 5.06 -19.36
C ASP A 565 -13.26 5.50 -20.80
N ALA A 566 -12.23 5.98 -21.49
CA ALA A 566 -12.32 6.39 -22.90
C ALA A 566 -12.12 5.22 -23.85
N ASP A 567 -11.63 4.07 -23.39
CA ASP A 567 -11.34 2.88 -24.19
C ASP A 567 -12.31 1.71 -23.89
N GLY A 568 -12.80 1.60 -22.65
CA GLY A 568 -13.85 0.67 -22.16
C GLY A 568 -15.21 0.78 -22.86
N THR A 569 -16.15 -0.08 -22.50
CA THR A 569 -17.50 -0.13 -23.09
C THR A 569 -18.48 -0.62 -22.02
N PRO A 570 -19.28 0.27 -21.39
CA PRO A 570 -20.08 -0.12 -20.24
C PRO A 570 -21.12 -1.18 -20.60
N ALA A 571 -21.12 -2.32 -19.92
CA ALA A 571 -22.08 -3.39 -20.13
C ALA A 571 -22.98 -3.59 -18.91
N LEU A 572 -24.29 -3.28 -19.07
CA LEU A 572 -25.30 -3.48 -18.03
C LEU A 572 -26.19 -4.69 -18.36
N SER A 573 -26.07 -5.78 -17.60
CA SER A 573 -26.86 -7.01 -17.78
C SER A 573 -27.62 -7.38 -16.51
N VAL A 574 -28.95 -7.23 -16.50
CA VAL A 574 -29.84 -7.61 -15.38
C VAL A 574 -31.07 -8.36 -15.93
N TYR A 575 -31.00 -9.68 -15.91
CA TYR A 575 -32.02 -10.62 -16.42
C TYR A 575 -31.69 -12.05 -15.94
N ASP A 576 -32.58 -13.03 -16.15
CA ASP A 576 -32.40 -14.43 -15.71
C ASP A 576 -32.23 -14.51 -14.17
N ASN A 577 -33.08 -13.77 -13.45
CA ASN A 577 -33.17 -13.78 -11.98
C ASN A 577 -34.61 -14.17 -11.57
N ALA A 578 -35.23 -13.49 -10.60
CA ALA A 578 -36.65 -13.63 -10.27
C ALA A 578 -37.34 -12.27 -9.98
N LEU A 579 -36.94 -11.21 -10.68
CA LEU A 579 -37.43 -9.85 -10.48
C LEU A 579 -38.83 -9.67 -11.09
N THR A 580 -39.83 -9.58 -10.22
CA THR A 580 -41.25 -9.48 -10.62
C THR A 580 -41.76 -8.04 -10.75
N ALA A 581 -42.35 -7.72 -11.90
CA ALA A 581 -43.37 -6.69 -12.02
C ALA A 581 -44.76 -7.31 -11.84
N THR A 582 -45.45 -6.99 -10.74
CA THR A 582 -46.83 -7.45 -10.49
C THR A 582 -47.84 -6.80 -11.43
N ALA A 583 -47.53 -5.63 -11.99
CA ALA A 583 -48.20 -5.09 -13.17
C ALA A 583 -47.25 -4.33 -14.10
N ALA A 584 -47.42 -4.57 -15.40
CA ALA A 584 -46.99 -3.71 -16.51
C ALA A 584 -48.27 -3.11 -17.11
N SER A 585 -48.44 -1.79 -16.96
CA SER A 585 -49.64 -1.07 -17.41
C SER A 585 -49.28 -0.12 -18.55
N ASP A 586 -49.71 -0.49 -19.75
CA ASP A 586 -49.57 0.22 -21.03
C ASP A 586 -50.76 1.19 -21.18
N SER A 587 -50.49 2.46 -21.49
CA SER A 587 -51.46 3.55 -21.56
C SER A 587 -51.48 4.18 -22.95
N VAL A 588 -52.63 4.68 -23.39
CA VAL A 588 -52.84 4.98 -24.83
C VAL A 588 -51.98 6.16 -25.33
N ASP A 589 -50.97 5.87 -26.16
CA ASP A 589 -50.01 6.80 -26.81
C ASP A 589 -50.60 7.84 -27.81
N GLY A 590 -51.79 8.39 -27.58
CA GLY A 590 -52.33 9.58 -28.27
C GLY A 590 -52.52 9.55 -29.81
N LEU A 591 -52.08 8.50 -30.51
CA LEU A 591 -51.89 8.45 -31.96
C LEU A 591 -53.02 7.67 -32.65
N ALA A 592 -53.83 8.37 -33.45
CA ALA A 592 -54.97 7.81 -34.16
C ALA A 592 -54.62 6.92 -35.39
N THR A 593 -53.36 6.47 -35.52
CA THR A 593 -52.81 5.85 -36.74
C THR A 593 -51.96 4.60 -36.51
N GLY A 594 -52.46 3.65 -35.69
CA GLY A 594 -52.23 2.20 -35.87
C GLY A 594 -50.79 1.68 -36.02
N THR A 595 -49.79 2.37 -35.46
CA THR A 595 -48.36 2.01 -35.48
C THR A 595 -47.78 2.10 -34.05
N GLN A 596 -48.60 1.65 -33.09
CA GLN A 596 -48.46 1.89 -31.65
C GLN A 596 -47.79 0.70 -30.93
N TYR A 597 -46.58 0.33 -31.38
CA TYR A 597 -45.68 -0.63 -30.69
C TYR A 597 -44.20 -0.39 -31.06
N SER A 598 -43.87 0.80 -31.53
CA SER A 598 -42.51 1.17 -31.97
C SER A 598 -41.63 1.48 -30.76
N ILE A 599 -41.29 0.44 -29.99
CA ILE A 599 -40.12 0.49 -29.13
C ILE A 599 -38.93 0.56 -30.09
N ASP A 600 -38.40 1.77 -30.33
CA ASP A 600 -37.31 2.01 -31.28
C ASP A 600 -36.24 3.01 -30.78
N GLY A 601 -36.43 3.58 -29.58
CA GLY A 601 -35.48 4.47 -28.92
C GLY A 601 -35.49 5.92 -29.42
N THR A 602 -36.28 6.25 -30.46
CA THR A 602 -36.34 7.60 -31.04
C THR A 602 -37.46 8.46 -30.44
N ASN A 603 -38.53 7.83 -29.94
CA ASN A 603 -39.78 8.50 -29.57
C ASN A 603 -40.34 8.13 -28.18
N ASP A 604 -39.52 7.52 -27.29
CA ASP A 604 -39.89 6.97 -25.97
C ASP A 604 -40.90 7.80 -25.15
N ALA A 605 -40.86 9.14 -25.25
CA ALA A 605 -41.77 10.05 -24.56
C ALA A 605 -43.26 9.90 -24.99
N SER A 606 -43.54 9.14 -26.05
CA SER A 606 -44.90 8.86 -26.53
C SER A 606 -45.46 7.53 -26.00
N ASP A 607 -44.60 6.56 -25.65
CA ASP A 607 -44.94 5.22 -25.12
C ASP A 607 -45.36 5.35 -23.64
N GLU A 608 -46.62 5.65 -23.35
CA GLU A 608 -47.07 5.94 -21.99
C GLU A 608 -47.32 4.65 -21.19
N GLY A 609 -46.73 4.53 -19.99
CA GLY A 609 -46.99 3.35 -19.16
C GLY A 609 -46.27 3.35 -17.81
N SER A 610 -46.41 2.23 -17.09
CA SER A 610 -45.81 2.04 -15.77
C SER A 610 -45.54 0.58 -15.43
N PHE A 611 -44.44 0.34 -14.72
CA PHE A 611 -44.15 -0.92 -14.04
C PHE A 611 -44.31 -0.76 -12.53
N THR A 612 -44.83 -1.78 -11.86
CA THR A 612 -44.72 -1.90 -10.41
C THR A 612 -43.28 -2.24 -10.01
N THR A 613 -42.61 -1.35 -9.29
CA THR A 613 -41.20 -1.44 -8.92
C THR A 613 -40.93 -2.20 -7.61
N ALA A 614 -41.82 -3.12 -7.22
CA ALA A 614 -41.77 -3.81 -5.92
C ALA A 614 -40.57 -4.76 -5.74
N SER A 615 -39.99 -5.27 -6.84
CA SER A 615 -38.71 -5.99 -6.84
C SER A 615 -37.50 -5.06 -6.60
N GLY A 616 -37.71 -3.75 -6.49
CA GLY A 616 -36.66 -2.76 -6.30
C GLY A 616 -35.84 -2.43 -7.57
N LEU A 617 -36.10 -3.08 -8.71
CA LEU A 617 -35.43 -2.77 -9.99
C LEU A 617 -35.56 -1.30 -10.42
N GLY A 618 -36.61 -0.60 -9.94
CA GLY A 618 -36.76 0.86 -10.09
C GLY A 618 -35.60 1.70 -9.53
N THR A 619 -34.85 1.19 -8.55
CA THR A 619 -33.68 1.86 -7.96
C THR A 619 -32.52 2.00 -8.95
N LEU A 620 -32.43 1.11 -9.94
CA LEU A 620 -31.39 1.10 -10.98
C LEU A 620 -31.57 2.24 -12.01
N LYS A 621 -32.71 2.95 -12.00
CA LYS A 621 -33.08 3.96 -13.00
C LYS A 621 -32.04 5.07 -13.19
N THR A 622 -31.43 5.55 -12.10
CA THR A 622 -30.40 6.60 -12.16
C THR A 622 -29.17 6.11 -12.92
N TYR A 623 -28.69 4.91 -12.61
CA TYR A 623 -27.55 4.29 -13.26
C TYR A 623 -27.84 3.99 -14.75
N MET A 624 -29.01 3.41 -15.06
CA MET A 624 -29.45 3.18 -16.45
C MET A 624 -29.53 4.46 -17.28
N THR A 625 -29.87 5.60 -16.66
CA THR A 625 -29.87 6.90 -17.34
C THR A 625 -28.44 7.33 -17.73
N ALA A 626 -27.46 7.08 -16.86
CA ALA A 626 -26.04 7.32 -17.16
C ALA A 626 -25.49 6.36 -18.22
N VAL A 627 -25.88 5.08 -18.18
CA VAL A 627 -25.55 4.09 -19.24
C VAL A 627 -26.14 4.53 -20.58
N LYS A 628 -27.43 4.93 -20.64
CA LYS A 628 -28.08 5.43 -21.88
C LYS A 628 -27.40 6.67 -22.46
N ALA A 629 -26.88 7.56 -21.60
CA ALA A 629 -26.13 8.74 -22.02
C ALA A 629 -24.75 8.40 -22.62
N THR A 630 -24.24 7.19 -22.42
CA THR A 630 -22.92 6.76 -22.88
C THR A 630 -23.02 6.08 -24.25
N ALA A 631 -22.61 6.78 -25.31
CA ALA A 631 -22.87 6.39 -26.71
C ALA A 631 -22.30 5.04 -27.17
N ARG A 632 -21.37 4.46 -26.40
CA ARG A 632 -20.74 3.16 -26.67
C ARG A 632 -21.34 2.00 -25.88
N ALA A 633 -22.15 2.28 -24.86
CA ALA A 633 -22.58 1.30 -23.89
C ALA A 633 -23.46 0.20 -24.51
N SER A 634 -23.58 -0.90 -23.78
CA SER A 634 -24.53 -1.97 -24.06
C SER A 634 -25.39 -2.26 -22.82
N ALA A 635 -26.64 -2.66 -23.03
CA ALA A 635 -27.55 -2.95 -21.95
C ALA A 635 -28.56 -4.06 -22.29
N ALA A 636 -28.93 -4.84 -21.29
CA ALA A 636 -30.06 -5.73 -21.27
C ALA A 636 -30.62 -5.77 -19.84
N VAL A 637 -31.70 -5.04 -19.58
CA VAL A 637 -32.38 -4.95 -18.28
C VAL A 637 -33.85 -5.31 -18.45
N ASN A 638 -34.26 -6.36 -17.74
CA ASN A 638 -35.57 -6.94 -17.83
C ASN A 638 -36.12 -7.21 -16.42
N PHE A 639 -37.45 -7.10 -16.26
CA PHE A 639 -38.15 -7.93 -15.29
C PHE A 639 -38.19 -9.36 -15.85
N ASP A 640 -37.85 -10.32 -15.00
CA ASP A 640 -37.89 -11.75 -15.32
C ASP A 640 -39.34 -12.27 -15.33
N ILE A 641 -40.19 -11.67 -14.50
CA ILE A 641 -41.58 -12.09 -14.28
C ILE A 641 -42.53 -10.89 -14.43
N VAL A 642 -43.57 -11.03 -15.26
CA VAL A 642 -44.69 -10.07 -15.35
C VAL A 642 -46.01 -10.78 -15.05
N GLU A 643 -46.61 -10.49 -13.89
CA GLU A 643 -47.85 -11.15 -13.45
C GLU A 643 -49.08 -10.66 -14.23
N SER A 644 -49.16 -9.35 -14.51
CA SER A 644 -50.26 -8.73 -15.23
C SER A 644 -49.75 -7.75 -16.28
N HIS A 645 -50.01 -8.05 -17.56
CA HIS A 645 -49.87 -7.09 -18.65
C HIS A 645 -51.25 -6.51 -18.99
N THR A 646 -51.44 -5.20 -18.81
CA THR A 646 -52.74 -4.54 -19.01
C THR A 646 -52.61 -3.32 -19.91
N ILE A 647 -53.42 -3.26 -20.97
CA ILE A 647 -53.64 -2.05 -21.76
C ILE A 647 -54.80 -1.28 -21.12
N VAL A 648 -54.55 -0.03 -20.75
CA VAL A 648 -55.49 0.88 -20.05
C VAL A 648 -56.58 1.39 -21.01
N THR A 649 -57.63 1.98 -20.44
CA THR A 649 -58.87 2.39 -21.13
C THR A 649 -58.62 3.37 -22.30
N ASP A 650 -59.48 3.30 -23.33
CA ASP A 650 -59.47 4.07 -24.61
C ASP A 650 -58.70 3.47 -25.82
N ALA A 651 -58.27 2.20 -25.77
CA ALA A 651 -57.62 1.48 -26.89
C ALA A 651 -58.42 1.40 -28.22
N GLY A 652 -59.70 1.79 -28.23
CA GLY A 652 -60.59 1.74 -29.40
C GLY A 652 -60.20 2.65 -30.58
N ALA A 653 -59.20 3.52 -30.41
CA ALA A 653 -58.66 4.39 -31.47
C ALA A 653 -57.52 3.75 -32.29
N SER A 654 -56.73 2.84 -31.69
CA SER A 654 -55.54 2.26 -32.31
C SER A 654 -55.75 0.85 -32.88
N GLY A 655 -56.75 0.12 -32.39
CA GLY A 655 -57.12 -1.23 -32.85
C GLY A 655 -56.80 -2.35 -31.86
N GLU A 656 -56.19 -2.01 -30.72
CA GLU A 656 -55.88 -2.94 -29.65
C GLU A 656 -57.10 -3.27 -28.77
N THR A 657 -57.03 -4.39 -28.06
CA THR A 657 -58.11 -4.84 -27.16
C THR A 657 -57.81 -4.41 -25.74
N GLU A 658 -58.55 -3.44 -25.21
CA GLU A 658 -58.46 -2.98 -23.81
C GLU A 658 -58.49 -4.14 -22.79
N GLY A 659 -57.65 -4.05 -21.76
CA GLY A 659 -57.63 -4.96 -20.61
C GLY A 659 -56.39 -5.84 -20.52
N VAL A 660 -56.53 -6.97 -19.83
CA VAL A 660 -55.43 -7.89 -19.48
C VAL A 660 -55.03 -8.74 -20.70
N GLN A 661 -53.85 -8.49 -21.26
CA GLN A 661 -53.34 -9.12 -22.48
C GLN A 661 -52.85 -10.56 -22.25
N ASN A 662 -52.18 -10.80 -21.12
CA ASN A 662 -51.64 -12.12 -20.77
C ASN A 662 -52.71 -13.15 -20.34
N SER A 663 -54.00 -12.81 -20.49
CA SER A 663 -55.15 -13.65 -20.10
C SER A 663 -55.14 -14.10 -18.62
N GLY A 664 -54.42 -13.39 -17.76
CA GLY A 664 -54.23 -13.74 -16.34
C GLY A 664 -53.19 -14.83 -16.08
N ASN A 665 -52.40 -15.21 -17.10
CA ASN A 665 -51.22 -16.04 -16.92
C ASN A 665 -50.00 -15.15 -16.68
N VAL A 666 -49.10 -15.59 -15.80
CA VAL A 666 -47.78 -14.96 -15.63
C VAL A 666 -46.97 -15.12 -16.93
N SER A 667 -46.31 -14.06 -17.37
CA SER A 667 -45.32 -14.08 -18.44
C SER A 667 -43.92 -14.15 -17.83
N THR A 668 -43.03 -14.97 -18.40
CA THR A 668 -41.65 -15.17 -17.91
C THR A 668 -40.62 -14.93 -19.02
N PHE A 669 -39.45 -14.38 -18.67
CA PHE A 669 -38.41 -14.01 -19.63
C PHE A 669 -37.84 -15.23 -20.38
N GLU A 670 -37.80 -16.39 -19.72
CA GLU A 670 -37.23 -17.65 -20.23
C GLU A 670 -38.15 -18.32 -21.27
N SER A 671 -39.47 -18.09 -21.16
CA SER A 671 -40.46 -18.55 -22.15
C SER A 671 -40.64 -17.56 -23.30
N ASP A 672 -40.75 -16.28 -22.95
CA ASP A 672 -41.30 -15.25 -23.84
C ASP A 672 -40.33 -14.09 -24.09
N GLY A 673 -39.39 -13.83 -23.19
CA GLY A 673 -38.49 -12.67 -23.21
C GLY A 673 -37.26 -12.77 -24.12
N GLY A 674 -36.70 -13.95 -24.39
CA GLY A 674 -35.61 -14.10 -25.37
C GLY A 674 -34.49 -15.04 -24.97
N THR A 675 -33.25 -14.66 -25.31
CA THR A 675 -32.02 -15.29 -24.81
C THR A 675 -31.08 -14.21 -24.26
N THR A 676 -30.11 -14.63 -23.46
CA THR A 676 -29.08 -13.77 -22.85
C THR A 676 -28.32 -12.88 -23.83
N SER A 677 -28.20 -13.29 -25.10
CA SER A 677 -27.54 -12.53 -26.17
C SER A 677 -28.49 -11.75 -27.08
N THR A 678 -29.80 -12.00 -26.99
CA THR A 678 -30.84 -11.34 -27.79
C THR A 678 -32.17 -11.31 -27.00
N PRO A 679 -32.38 -10.31 -26.13
CA PRO A 679 -33.69 -9.99 -25.61
C PRO A 679 -34.64 -9.71 -26.78
N LYS A 680 -35.84 -10.29 -26.77
CA LYS A 680 -36.84 -10.00 -27.82
C LYS A 680 -37.38 -8.60 -27.60
N THR A 681 -37.41 -7.82 -28.68
CA THR A 681 -37.90 -6.44 -28.66
C THR A 681 -39.35 -6.33 -28.19
N ASN A 682 -40.15 -7.39 -28.34
CA ASN A 682 -41.55 -7.45 -27.91
C ASN A 682 -41.75 -8.06 -26.50
N TRP A 683 -40.70 -8.20 -25.69
CA TRP A 683 -40.85 -8.62 -24.29
C TRP A 683 -41.57 -7.55 -23.47
N VAL A 684 -42.58 -7.97 -22.69
CA VAL A 684 -43.36 -7.04 -21.85
C VAL A 684 -42.56 -6.53 -20.65
N GLY A 685 -41.69 -7.36 -20.07
CA GLY A 685 -40.81 -6.97 -18.96
C GLY A 685 -39.55 -6.22 -19.40
N LEU A 686 -39.38 -5.90 -20.69
CA LEU A 686 -38.21 -5.16 -21.17
C LEU A 686 -38.24 -3.74 -20.65
N VAL A 687 -37.20 -3.35 -19.90
CA VAL A 687 -37.04 -2.00 -19.35
C VAL A 687 -36.01 -1.20 -20.16
N TYR A 688 -34.90 -1.83 -20.52
CA TYR A 688 -33.86 -1.21 -21.34
C TYR A 688 -33.05 -2.28 -22.05
N ALA A 689 -32.98 -2.21 -23.39
CA ALA A 689 -31.97 -2.90 -24.15
C ALA A 689 -31.24 -1.88 -25.02
N ASP A 690 -29.93 -2.03 -25.12
CA ASP A 690 -29.07 -1.23 -25.96
C ASP A 690 -28.01 -2.13 -26.55
N THR A 691 -28.12 -2.44 -27.83
CA THR A 691 -27.12 -3.23 -28.53
C THR A 691 -26.08 -2.26 -29.09
N ALA A 692 -24.89 -2.23 -28.49
CA ALA A 692 -23.75 -1.49 -29.02
C ALA A 692 -23.53 -1.86 -30.50
N SER A 693 -23.24 -0.86 -31.33
CA SER A 693 -23.08 -1.11 -32.76
C SER A 693 -21.74 -1.79 -33.04
N ASP A 694 -21.77 -3.03 -33.54
CA ASP A 694 -20.61 -3.69 -34.15
C ASP A 694 -20.41 -3.26 -35.62
N TYR A 695 -21.04 -2.16 -36.05
CA TYR A 695 -20.84 -1.53 -37.34
C TYR A 695 -19.42 -0.96 -37.47
N VAL A 696 -18.51 -1.78 -37.98
CA VAL A 696 -17.15 -1.33 -38.32
C VAL A 696 -17.17 -0.62 -39.67
N ASP A 697 -17.25 0.72 -39.66
CA ASP A 697 -16.78 1.48 -40.81
C ASP A 697 -15.25 1.34 -40.91
N THR A 698 -14.76 1.06 -42.12
CA THR A 698 -13.31 0.88 -42.38
C THR A 698 -12.63 2.20 -42.76
N SER A 699 -13.08 3.30 -42.15
CA SER A 699 -12.46 4.62 -42.22
C SER A 699 -11.58 4.88 -41.00
N THR A 700 -10.25 4.88 -41.19
CA THR A 700 -9.29 5.11 -40.10
C THR A 700 -8.98 6.58 -39.88
N THR A 701 -9.92 7.32 -39.30
CA THR A 701 -9.63 8.55 -38.52
C THR A 701 -10.70 8.81 -37.47
N THR A 702 -10.27 9.08 -36.25
CA THR A 702 -11.07 9.19 -35.03
C THR A 702 -12.11 10.32 -35.02
N GLY A 703 -13.35 9.99 -34.66
CA GLY A 703 -14.38 10.94 -34.22
C GLY A 703 -15.81 10.42 -34.43
N ASN A 704 -16.58 10.22 -33.36
CA ASN A 704 -18.02 9.97 -33.46
C ASN A 704 -18.70 11.11 -34.23
N VAL A 705 -19.25 10.83 -35.39
CA VAL A 705 -20.19 11.73 -36.09
C VAL A 705 -21.61 11.45 -35.58
N THR A 706 -22.18 12.43 -34.88
CA THR A 706 -23.62 12.51 -34.63
C THR A 706 -24.39 12.67 -35.96
N ALA A 707 -25.64 12.22 -36.00
CA ALA A 707 -26.55 12.51 -37.10
C ALA A 707 -26.61 14.02 -37.38
N ALA A 708 -26.70 14.39 -38.66
CA ALA A 708 -26.69 15.77 -39.11
C ALA A 708 -28.10 16.26 -39.45
N ASP A 709 -28.52 17.32 -38.77
CA ASP A 709 -29.79 18.04 -38.97
C ASP A 709 -30.05 18.34 -40.47
N GLU A 710 -31.27 18.13 -40.96
CA GLU A 710 -31.63 18.56 -42.31
C GLU A 710 -31.48 20.07 -42.50
N GLN A 711 -31.11 20.45 -43.72
CA GLN A 711 -31.18 21.83 -44.14
C GLN A 711 -31.78 21.92 -45.54
N ARG A 712 -32.73 22.84 -45.70
CA ARG A 712 -33.40 23.09 -46.98
C ARG A 712 -33.43 24.58 -47.28
N ALA A 713 -33.15 24.94 -48.52
CA ALA A 713 -33.04 26.32 -48.94
C ALA A 713 -33.83 26.58 -50.23
N PHE A 714 -34.40 27.79 -50.35
CA PHE A 714 -35.23 28.19 -51.47
C PHE A 714 -34.87 29.61 -51.91
N ILE A 715 -34.81 29.86 -53.22
CA ILE A 715 -34.63 31.21 -53.77
C ILE A 715 -35.98 31.89 -53.96
N ILE A 716 -36.16 33.04 -53.34
CA ILE A 716 -37.26 33.96 -53.63
C ILE A 716 -36.74 34.94 -54.69
N ASP A 717 -37.06 34.67 -55.95
CA ASP A 717 -36.87 35.63 -57.05
C ASP A 717 -37.84 36.81 -56.86
N VAL A 718 -37.30 37.93 -56.39
CA VAL A 718 -38.06 39.13 -56.02
C VAL A 718 -38.54 39.86 -57.27
N SER A 719 -37.89 39.68 -58.42
CA SER A 719 -38.34 40.26 -59.70
C SER A 719 -39.68 39.66 -60.17
N THR A 720 -40.01 38.44 -59.74
CA THR A 720 -41.31 37.80 -60.02
C THR A 720 -42.45 38.26 -59.10
N LEU A 721 -42.14 38.99 -58.02
CA LEU A 721 -43.15 39.42 -57.04
C LEU A 721 -43.88 40.68 -57.50
N THR A 722 -45.19 40.57 -57.67
CA THR A 722 -46.06 41.73 -57.89
C THR A 722 -46.64 42.19 -56.55
N ALA A 723 -46.28 43.41 -56.15
CA ALA A 723 -46.65 44.00 -54.87
C ALA A 723 -48.18 44.06 -54.67
N GLY A 724 -48.65 43.54 -53.54
CA GLY A 724 -50.06 43.47 -53.19
C GLY A 724 -50.85 42.34 -53.87
N THR A 725 -50.22 41.48 -54.67
CA THR A 725 -50.91 40.36 -55.35
C THR A 725 -50.20 39.01 -55.26
N THR A 726 -48.87 38.95 -55.27
CA THR A 726 -48.16 37.66 -55.19
C THR A 726 -48.13 37.15 -53.76
N THR A 727 -48.62 35.92 -53.56
CA THR A 727 -48.63 35.26 -52.25
C THR A 727 -47.49 34.26 -52.10
N LEU A 728 -46.80 34.29 -50.96
CA LEU A 728 -45.83 33.30 -50.52
C LEU A 728 -46.51 32.38 -49.50
N SER A 729 -46.28 31.07 -49.58
CA SER A 729 -46.77 30.10 -48.61
C SER A 729 -45.67 29.12 -48.23
N LEU A 730 -45.41 29.00 -46.93
CA LEU A 730 -44.55 27.98 -46.33
C LEU A 730 -45.39 27.11 -45.40
N THR A 731 -45.34 25.80 -45.58
CA THR A 731 -45.96 24.80 -44.70
C THR A 731 -44.95 23.75 -44.26
N ILE A 732 -45.05 23.31 -43.00
CA ILE A 732 -44.25 22.21 -42.41
C ILE A 732 -45.20 21.13 -41.86
N GLY A 733 -44.84 19.86 -42.00
CA GLY A 733 -45.68 18.67 -41.83
C GLY A 733 -46.15 18.08 -43.18
N ASP A 734 -46.72 16.87 -43.13
CA ASP A 734 -47.11 16.08 -44.33
C ASP A 734 -47.80 16.90 -45.44
N SER A 735 -47.45 16.54 -46.68
CA SER A 735 -48.04 16.98 -47.95
C SER A 735 -49.57 17.13 -48.01
N THR A 736 -50.33 16.40 -47.18
CA THR A 736 -51.79 16.46 -47.10
C THR A 736 -52.32 17.41 -46.02
N SER A 737 -51.52 17.73 -45.00
CA SER A 737 -51.97 18.38 -43.75
C SER A 737 -51.03 19.48 -43.19
N GLY A 738 -49.99 19.88 -43.94
CA GLY A 738 -48.94 20.79 -43.47
C GLY A 738 -49.44 22.11 -42.86
N THR A 739 -48.84 22.50 -41.73
CA THR A 739 -49.18 23.69 -40.96
C THR A 739 -48.50 24.93 -41.53
N ALA A 740 -49.27 26.00 -41.76
CA ALA A 740 -48.74 27.26 -42.28
C ALA A 740 -47.82 27.99 -41.27
N VAL A 741 -46.62 28.34 -41.74
CA VAL A 741 -45.57 28.99 -40.93
C VAL A 741 -45.62 30.51 -41.02
N LEU A 742 -45.82 31.07 -42.23
CA LEU A 742 -45.79 32.52 -42.42
C LEU A 742 -46.98 33.21 -41.73
N HIS A 743 -46.77 34.45 -41.29
CA HIS A 743 -47.77 35.23 -40.58
C HIS A 743 -48.19 36.48 -41.36
N THR A 744 -49.50 36.66 -41.56
CA THR A 744 -50.09 37.76 -42.34
C THR A 744 -50.21 39.09 -41.57
N GLY A 745 -49.71 39.13 -40.33
CA GLY A 745 -49.95 40.22 -39.38
C GLY A 745 -51.26 40.11 -38.60
N SER A 746 -52.11 39.12 -38.89
CA SER A 746 -53.33 38.82 -38.11
C SER A 746 -53.64 37.33 -37.94
N ALA A 747 -53.11 36.46 -38.80
CA ALA A 747 -53.18 35.01 -38.67
C ALA A 747 -52.04 34.32 -39.45
N TYR A 748 -51.75 33.06 -39.11
CA TYR A 748 -50.87 32.20 -39.93
C TYR A 748 -51.54 31.83 -41.25
N GLY A 749 -50.77 31.83 -42.34
CA GLY A 749 -51.25 31.59 -43.70
C GLY A 749 -50.42 32.30 -44.77
N ASN A 750 -50.94 32.34 -45.99
CA ASN A 750 -50.22 32.88 -47.15
C ASN A 750 -49.92 34.38 -46.99
N TYR A 751 -48.64 34.73 -46.84
CA TYR A 751 -48.18 36.12 -46.81
C TYR A 751 -48.29 36.73 -48.21
N THR A 752 -48.79 37.97 -48.33
CA THR A 752 -48.85 38.69 -49.62
C THR A 752 -47.74 39.73 -49.68
N ALA A 753 -46.85 39.62 -50.68
CA ALA A 753 -45.68 40.49 -50.82
C ALA A 753 -46.08 41.98 -50.90
N ALA A 754 -45.70 42.79 -49.90
CA ALA A 754 -46.09 44.21 -49.84
C ALA A 754 -45.28 45.10 -50.82
N ALA A 755 -44.06 44.71 -51.17
CA ALA A 755 -43.18 45.40 -52.12
C ALA A 755 -42.15 44.44 -52.73
N GLN A 756 -41.34 44.92 -53.68
CA GLN A 756 -40.11 44.27 -54.15
C GLN A 756 -38.85 44.74 -53.38
N ASN A 757 -39.02 45.30 -52.17
CA ASN A 757 -37.88 45.75 -51.37
C ASN A 757 -37.35 44.59 -50.50
N LEU A 758 -36.08 44.22 -50.72
CA LEU A 758 -35.43 43.07 -50.05
C LEU A 758 -35.50 43.15 -48.51
N ASP A 759 -35.20 44.31 -47.92
CA ASP A 759 -35.19 44.47 -46.46
C ASP A 759 -36.59 44.38 -45.84
N LEU A 760 -37.60 44.95 -46.50
CA LEU A 760 -38.99 44.87 -46.07
C LEU A 760 -39.50 43.42 -46.16
N LEU A 761 -39.21 42.73 -47.26
CA LEU A 761 -39.58 41.32 -47.45
C LEU A 761 -38.94 40.42 -46.38
N ILE A 762 -37.65 40.59 -46.09
CA ILE A 762 -36.99 39.87 -44.97
C ILE A 762 -37.73 40.12 -43.66
N SER A 763 -38.01 41.39 -43.32
CA SER A 763 -38.64 41.74 -42.04
C SER A 763 -40.07 41.20 -41.86
N GLU A 764 -40.80 40.97 -42.96
CA GLU A 764 -42.18 40.47 -42.91
C GLU A 764 -42.24 38.94 -43.00
N ILE A 765 -41.42 38.31 -43.84
CA ILE A 765 -41.35 36.85 -43.98
C ILE A 765 -40.68 36.23 -42.75
N LYS A 766 -39.53 36.79 -42.29
CA LYS A 766 -38.83 36.42 -41.05
C LYS A 766 -39.41 37.14 -39.82
N SER A 767 -40.73 37.30 -39.76
CA SER A 767 -41.37 37.86 -38.56
C SER A 767 -41.19 36.94 -37.35
N SER A 768 -41.13 37.50 -36.14
CA SER A 768 -40.95 36.71 -34.91
C SER A 768 -42.00 35.61 -34.71
N GLN A 769 -43.21 35.81 -35.23
CA GLN A 769 -44.29 34.84 -35.23
C GLN A 769 -44.00 33.67 -36.19
N ALA A 770 -43.48 33.94 -37.39
CA ALA A 770 -43.10 32.89 -38.33
C ALA A 770 -41.88 32.09 -37.85
N VAL A 771 -40.88 32.74 -37.26
CA VAL A 771 -39.69 32.08 -36.70
C VAL A 771 -40.05 31.18 -35.52
N SER A 772 -40.85 31.68 -34.55
CA SER A 772 -41.34 30.86 -33.44
C SER A 772 -42.17 29.69 -33.94
N ARG A 773 -43.06 29.93 -34.92
CA ARG A 773 -43.93 28.89 -35.47
C ARG A 773 -43.18 27.79 -36.22
N ALA A 774 -42.10 28.13 -36.91
CA ALA A 774 -41.21 27.12 -37.49
C ALA A 774 -40.58 26.28 -36.37
N SER A 775 -40.08 26.93 -35.30
CA SER A 775 -39.41 26.23 -34.19
C SER A 775 -40.36 25.28 -33.45
N ASP A 776 -41.62 25.67 -33.26
CA ASP A 776 -42.68 24.83 -32.69
C ASP A 776 -43.02 23.61 -33.59
N LEU A 777 -42.65 23.66 -34.87
CA LEU A 777 -42.85 22.62 -35.88
C LEU A 777 -41.54 21.89 -36.22
N GLY A 778 -40.52 21.98 -35.35
CA GLY A 778 -39.26 21.25 -35.50
C GLY A 778 -38.25 21.87 -36.48
N ALA A 779 -38.36 23.16 -36.83
CA ALA A 779 -37.40 23.80 -37.76
C ALA A 779 -37.05 25.26 -37.42
N THR A 780 -35.80 25.68 -37.65
CA THR A 780 -35.38 27.07 -37.58
C THR A 780 -35.52 27.76 -38.95
N LEU A 781 -36.32 28.83 -39.02
CA LEU A 781 -36.54 29.63 -40.24
C LEU A 781 -35.62 30.86 -40.31
N ASP A 782 -34.86 31.00 -41.40
CA ASP A 782 -34.15 32.23 -41.77
C ASP A 782 -34.54 32.75 -43.16
N VAL A 783 -34.36 34.06 -43.39
CA VAL A 783 -34.47 34.72 -44.68
C VAL A 783 -33.41 35.82 -44.77
N TYR A 784 -32.56 35.78 -45.79
CA TYR A 784 -31.45 36.72 -45.96
C TYR A 784 -31.17 37.05 -47.44
N LYS A 785 -30.38 38.09 -47.67
CA LYS A 785 -29.95 38.53 -49.02
C LYS A 785 -28.80 37.66 -49.52
N GLY A 786 -28.76 37.37 -50.82
CA GLY A 786 -27.55 36.85 -51.47
C GLY A 786 -27.77 36.05 -52.74
N ALA A 787 -29.00 35.57 -52.99
CA ALA A 787 -29.33 34.88 -54.23
C ALA A 787 -29.16 35.78 -55.46
N ASN A 788 -28.78 35.15 -56.58
CA ASN A 788 -28.60 35.77 -57.89
C ASN A 788 -27.75 37.06 -57.86
N SER A 789 -26.78 37.13 -56.95
CA SER A 789 -25.92 38.30 -56.77
C SER A 789 -25.17 38.67 -58.05
N THR A 790 -25.01 39.96 -58.29
CA THR A 790 -24.24 40.52 -59.41
C THR A 790 -23.00 41.25 -58.90
N MET A 791 -21.90 41.19 -59.66
CA MET A 791 -20.67 41.94 -59.38
C MET A 791 -20.58 43.15 -60.29
N ALA A 792 -20.09 44.27 -59.75
CA ALA A 792 -19.78 45.47 -60.52
C ALA A 792 -18.89 45.19 -61.75
N GLY A 793 -19.23 45.83 -62.88
CA GLY A 793 -18.36 45.87 -64.07
C GLY A 793 -17.26 46.92 -63.91
N ILE A 794 -16.33 46.99 -64.87
CA ILE A 794 -15.23 47.97 -64.88
C ILE A 794 -15.15 48.70 -66.23
N GLU A 795 -15.11 50.02 -66.19
CA GLU A 795 -14.93 50.91 -67.36
C GLU A 795 -13.54 51.54 -67.36
N PHE A 796 -12.73 51.21 -68.36
CA PHE A 796 -11.40 51.79 -68.55
C PHE A 796 -11.49 53.12 -69.30
N LYS A 797 -10.82 54.15 -68.81
CA LYS A 797 -11.00 55.52 -69.32
C LYS A 797 -9.94 55.83 -70.37
N ALA A 798 -10.38 56.28 -71.55
CA ALA A 798 -9.50 56.72 -72.63
C ALA A 798 -8.62 57.93 -72.23
N SER A 799 -9.11 58.77 -71.33
CA SER A 799 -8.39 59.89 -70.73
C SER A 799 -9.03 60.31 -69.41
N PHE A 800 -8.24 60.86 -68.50
CA PHE A 800 -8.66 61.36 -67.20
C PHE A 800 -8.04 62.74 -66.92
N THR A 801 -8.60 63.52 -66.00
CA THR A 801 -8.24 64.95 -65.84
C THR A 801 -8.25 65.37 -64.38
N SER A 802 -7.38 66.30 -64.00
CA SER A 802 -7.28 66.84 -62.62
C SER A 802 -8.36 67.88 -62.31
N ALA A 803 -9.59 67.67 -62.78
CA ALA A 803 -10.72 68.57 -62.56
C ALA A 803 -11.66 67.92 -61.55
N SER A 804 -12.02 68.65 -60.50
CA SER A 804 -12.76 68.10 -59.36
C SER A 804 -14.03 67.36 -59.78
N GLY A 805 -14.10 66.07 -59.43
CA GLY A 805 -15.18 65.16 -59.83
C GLY A 805 -15.01 64.54 -61.22
N ALA A 806 -13.78 64.48 -61.75
CA ALA A 806 -13.43 63.81 -63.00
C ALA A 806 -12.15 62.94 -62.90
N ASN A 807 -11.73 62.65 -61.68
CA ASN A 807 -10.82 61.57 -61.32
C ASN A 807 -11.57 60.22 -61.27
N PHE A 808 -10.83 59.12 -61.27
CA PHE A 808 -11.38 57.78 -61.08
C PHE A 808 -10.53 57.02 -60.03
N GLU A 809 -10.54 55.68 -59.99
CA GLU A 809 -9.98 54.93 -58.85
C GLU A 809 -8.45 54.85 -58.77
N ASN A 810 -7.72 54.91 -59.88
CA ASN A 810 -6.26 54.73 -59.86
C ASN A 810 -5.52 56.04 -59.51
N TYR A 811 -6.09 57.20 -59.84
CA TYR A 811 -5.46 58.50 -59.59
C TYR A 811 -6.40 59.50 -58.94
N THR A 812 -5.98 60.06 -57.80
CA THR A 812 -6.61 61.26 -57.24
C THR A 812 -6.37 62.48 -58.13
N ASP A 813 -7.25 63.49 -58.09
CA ASP A 813 -7.08 64.79 -58.77
C ASP A 813 -5.65 65.36 -58.65
N ALA A 814 -5.07 65.28 -57.45
CA ALA A 814 -3.73 65.78 -57.15
C ALA A 814 -2.62 64.95 -57.83
N ALA A 815 -2.80 63.63 -57.95
CA ALA A 815 -1.88 62.77 -58.69
C ALA A 815 -1.94 63.06 -60.19
N VAL A 816 -3.13 63.23 -60.76
CA VAL A 816 -3.31 63.61 -62.18
C VAL A 816 -2.65 64.97 -62.46
N ALA A 817 -2.81 65.95 -61.57
CA ALA A 817 -2.17 67.26 -61.71
C ALA A 817 -0.62 67.18 -61.66
N ALA A 818 -0.06 66.29 -60.85
CA ALA A 818 1.39 66.10 -60.71
C ALA A 818 2.03 65.42 -61.94
N LEU A 819 1.27 64.63 -62.70
CA LEU A 819 1.73 63.99 -63.95
C LEU A 819 1.87 64.97 -65.14
N TYR A 820 1.30 66.18 -65.02
CA TYR A 820 1.16 67.15 -66.12
C TYR A 820 1.32 68.62 -65.67
N ASP A 821 2.27 68.85 -64.76
CA ASP A 821 2.88 70.13 -64.36
C ASP A 821 2.00 71.40 -64.18
N GLY A 822 0.68 71.28 -64.04
CA GLY A 822 -0.20 72.41 -63.72
C GLY A 822 -1.66 72.33 -64.19
N SER A 823 -2.27 71.14 -64.19
CA SER A 823 -3.62 70.81 -64.70
C SER A 823 -3.72 70.58 -66.21
N GLY A 824 -4.09 69.35 -66.57
CA GLY A 824 -4.21 68.89 -67.95
C GLY A 824 -4.88 67.51 -68.03
N THR A 825 -5.39 67.17 -69.21
CA THR A 825 -6.00 65.87 -69.50
C THR A 825 -4.92 64.85 -69.85
N VAL A 826 -4.76 63.82 -69.01
CA VAL A 826 -3.88 62.68 -69.27
C VAL A 826 -4.59 61.74 -70.22
N THR A 827 -4.00 61.51 -71.40
CA THR A 827 -4.46 60.47 -72.33
C THR A 827 -3.85 59.13 -71.90
N SER A 828 -4.69 58.12 -71.68
CA SER A 828 -4.25 56.78 -71.26
C SER A 828 -3.29 56.17 -72.27
N LYS A 829 -2.24 55.50 -71.79
CA LYS A 829 -1.09 55.07 -72.60
C LYS A 829 -0.40 53.88 -71.99
N VAL A 830 -0.32 52.78 -72.74
CA VAL A 830 0.12 51.47 -72.25
C VAL A 830 0.98 50.75 -73.30
N THR A 831 1.85 49.85 -72.85
CA THR A 831 2.84 49.11 -73.64
C THR A 831 2.75 47.60 -73.35
N SER A 832 3.48 46.78 -74.10
CA SER A 832 3.59 45.34 -73.85
C SER A 832 4.37 44.94 -72.59
N TYR A 833 4.94 45.90 -71.86
CA TYR A 833 5.64 45.65 -70.60
C TYR A 833 4.82 46.04 -69.36
N ASP A 834 3.71 46.78 -69.54
CA ASP A 834 2.78 47.04 -68.45
C ASP A 834 2.00 45.77 -68.14
N SER A 835 1.79 45.50 -66.86
CA SER A 835 1.11 44.30 -66.37
C SER A 835 -0.15 44.68 -65.61
N PHE A 836 -1.27 44.09 -66.00
CA PHE A 836 -2.60 44.37 -65.48
C PHE A 836 -3.07 43.16 -64.67
N VAL A 837 -3.39 43.37 -63.39
CA VAL A 837 -3.92 42.35 -62.51
C VAL A 837 -5.38 42.67 -62.23
N TYR A 838 -6.26 41.73 -62.53
CA TYR A 838 -7.68 41.85 -62.24
C TYR A 838 -8.11 40.70 -61.34
N THR A 839 -8.79 41.03 -60.24
CA THR A 839 -9.12 40.10 -59.16
C THR A 839 -10.60 40.20 -58.81
N VAL A 840 -11.34 39.10 -58.94
CA VAL A 840 -12.76 38.99 -58.56
C VAL A 840 -12.88 37.87 -57.53
N GLY A 841 -13.49 38.12 -56.37
CA GLY A 841 -13.70 37.08 -55.36
C GLY A 841 -12.42 36.41 -54.85
N GLY A 842 -11.33 37.18 -54.71
CA GLY A 842 -10.01 36.69 -54.29
C GLY A 842 -9.21 35.92 -55.37
N ARG A 843 -9.73 35.81 -56.59
CA ARG A 843 -9.14 35.03 -57.70
C ARG A 843 -8.68 35.97 -58.80
N SER A 844 -7.48 35.77 -59.35
CA SER A 844 -6.85 36.76 -60.23
C SER A 844 -6.39 36.24 -61.60
N VAL A 845 -6.43 37.14 -62.58
CA VAL A 845 -5.71 37.05 -63.85
C VAL A 845 -4.63 38.13 -63.92
N THR A 846 -3.57 37.86 -64.67
CA THR A 846 -2.48 38.82 -64.91
C THR A 846 -2.15 38.82 -66.39
N VAL A 847 -2.17 39.99 -67.00
CA VAL A 847 -2.09 40.18 -68.45
C VAL A 847 -1.03 41.21 -68.80
N THR A 848 -0.25 40.94 -69.85
CA THR A 848 0.61 41.93 -70.51
C THR A 848 0.13 42.09 -71.95
N LEU A 849 0.21 43.30 -72.50
CA LEU A 849 -0.47 43.61 -73.75
C LEU A 849 0.27 43.08 -74.97
N THR A 850 -0.43 42.32 -75.81
CA THR A 850 0.07 41.94 -77.13
C THR A 850 -0.06 43.12 -78.10
N LEU A 851 1.06 43.49 -78.72
CA LEU A 851 1.15 44.56 -79.73
C LEU A 851 1.32 43.98 -81.14
N ALA A 852 0.64 44.56 -82.13
CA ALA A 852 0.91 44.28 -83.54
C ALA A 852 2.28 44.81 -83.97
N SER A 853 2.92 44.19 -84.97
CA SER A 853 4.34 44.41 -85.34
C SER A 853 4.74 45.84 -85.74
N SER A 854 3.77 46.76 -85.90
CA SER A 854 3.98 48.18 -86.23
C SER A 854 3.56 49.14 -85.10
N THR A 855 3.08 48.65 -83.96
CA THR A 855 2.55 49.44 -82.84
C THR A 855 3.45 49.28 -81.63
N THR A 856 3.98 50.37 -81.08
CA THR A 856 4.89 50.36 -79.92
C THR A 856 4.21 50.63 -78.58
N SER A 857 3.03 51.28 -78.61
CA SER A 857 2.19 51.56 -77.44
C SER A 857 0.75 51.81 -77.91
N PHE A 858 -0.25 51.41 -77.12
CA PHE A 858 -1.62 51.87 -77.30
C PHE A 858 -1.82 53.22 -76.60
N THR A 859 -2.70 54.07 -77.15
CA THR A 859 -3.01 55.41 -76.62
C THR A 859 -4.50 55.74 -76.73
N GLY A 860 -5.01 56.52 -75.78
CA GLY A 860 -6.41 56.97 -75.76
C GLY A 860 -7.39 55.81 -75.69
N GLN A 861 -8.44 55.87 -76.51
CA GLN A 861 -9.42 54.79 -76.63
C GLN A 861 -8.79 53.43 -76.94
N ALA A 862 -7.71 53.40 -77.73
CA ALA A 862 -7.04 52.14 -78.05
C ALA A 862 -6.31 51.53 -76.83
N ALA A 863 -5.93 52.34 -75.83
CA ALA A 863 -5.36 51.84 -74.57
C ALA A 863 -6.45 51.21 -73.69
N ALA A 864 -7.57 51.92 -73.50
CA ALA A 864 -8.71 51.42 -72.74
C ALA A 864 -9.26 50.11 -73.34
N ASN A 865 -9.54 50.11 -74.65
CA ASN A 865 -10.05 48.92 -75.34
C ASN A 865 -9.08 47.73 -75.27
N ALA A 866 -7.78 47.95 -75.47
CA ALA A 866 -6.80 46.85 -75.47
C ALA A 866 -6.63 46.19 -74.09
N VAL A 867 -6.84 46.94 -73.02
CA VAL A 867 -6.80 46.42 -71.64
C VAL A 867 -8.10 45.69 -71.31
N ALA A 868 -9.26 46.27 -71.62
CA ALA A 868 -10.56 45.62 -71.44
C ALA A 868 -10.62 44.26 -72.16
N ASP A 869 -10.28 44.24 -73.44
CA ASP A 869 -10.30 43.06 -74.31
C ASP A 869 -9.38 41.94 -73.80
N GLN A 870 -8.11 42.26 -73.50
CA GLN A 870 -7.14 41.23 -73.09
C GLN A 870 -7.34 40.77 -71.64
N VAL A 871 -7.83 41.62 -70.74
CA VAL A 871 -8.14 41.24 -69.36
C VAL A 871 -9.44 40.42 -69.28
N GLY A 872 -10.50 40.86 -69.95
CA GLY A 872 -11.76 40.11 -70.05
C GLY A 872 -11.52 38.74 -70.70
N SER A 873 -10.83 38.70 -71.85
CA SER A 873 -10.48 37.44 -72.52
C SER A 873 -9.63 36.50 -71.65
N ALA A 874 -8.66 37.04 -70.89
CA ALA A 874 -7.85 36.23 -69.99
C ALA A 874 -8.66 35.68 -68.81
N TRP A 875 -9.63 36.45 -68.30
CA TRP A 875 -10.60 35.95 -67.32
C TRP A 875 -11.46 34.84 -67.91
N ASP A 876 -12.03 35.04 -69.09
CA ASP A 876 -12.92 34.06 -69.72
C ASP A 876 -12.21 32.73 -70.00
N VAL A 877 -10.98 32.77 -70.54
CA VAL A 877 -10.15 31.57 -70.78
C VAL A 877 -9.79 30.83 -69.49
N LYS A 878 -9.60 31.53 -68.38
CA LYS A 878 -9.18 30.93 -67.11
C LYS A 878 -10.36 30.50 -66.22
N TYR A 879 -11.43 31.28 -66.19
CA TYR A 879 -12.50 31.22 -65.19
C TYR A 879 -13.93 31.35 -65.76
N GLY A 880 -14.11 31.86 -66.99
CA GLY A 880 -15.42 32.30 -67.50
C GLY A 880 -16.50 31.22 -67.63
N THR A 881 -16.19 30.05 -68.19
CA THR A 881 -17.12 28.91 -68.28
C THR A 881 -16.61 27.74 -67.46
N ASP A 882 -17.45 26.75 -67.19
CA ASP A 882 -17.02 25.55 -66.44
C ASP A 882 -15.99 24.70 -67.21
N SER A 883 -15.95 24.88 -68.53
CA SER A 883 -14.95 24.33 -69.45
C SER A 883 -13.64 25.13 -69.53
N SER A 884 -13.52 26.27 -68.84
CA SER A 884 -12.28 27.06 -68.75
C SER A 884 -11.21 26.35 -67.88
N VAL A 885 -9.93 26.75 -68.01
CA VAL A 885 -8.76 26.09 -67.38
C VAL A 885 -8.89 25.91 -65.86
N SER A 886 -9.65 26.78 -65.21
CA SER A 886 -10.01 26.73 -63.80
C SER A 886 -11.48 27.17 -63.64
N GLY A 887 -12.34 26.69 -64.54
CA GLY A 887 -13.74 27.08 -64.67
C GLY A 887 -14.55 26.91 -63.38
N SER A 888 -14.76 25.66 -62.96
CA SER A 888 -15.44 25.25 -61.72
C SER A 888 -15.10 26.13 -60.51
N LEU A 889 -13.83 26.47 -60.43
CA LEU A 889 -13.20 27.19 -59.34
C LEU A 889 -13.74 28.63 -59.15
N SER A 890 -14.45 29.26 -60.11
CA SER A 890 -15.08 30.58 -59.96
C SER A 890 -16.58 30.57 -60.25
N PHE A 891 -17.37 31.26 -59.42
CA PHE A 891 -18.82 31.42 -59.57
C PHE A 891 -19.26 32.38 -60.70
N TRP A 892 -18.35 33.20 -61.24
CA TRP A 892 -18.70 34.31 -62.16
C TRP A 892 -18.56 33.92 -63.64
N ALA A 893 -19.61 34.15 -64.44
CA ALA A 893 -19.84 33.52 -65.75
C ALA A 893 -19.05 34.06 -66.95
N GLY A 894 -17.97 34.78 -66.67
CA GLY A 894 -17.25 35.52 -67.70
C GLY A 894 -17.93 36.84 -68.06
N ALA A 895 -17.12 37.77 -68.52
CA ALA A 895 -17.55 39.05 -69.06
C ALA A 895 -16.61 39.35 -70.22
N ALA A 896 -17.01 38.85 -71.39
CA ALA A 896 -16.36 39.23 -72.63
C ALA A 896 -16.38 40.75 -72.75
N ALA A 897 -15.26 41.37 -73.15
CA ALA A 897 -15.25 42.81 -73.41
C ALA A 897 -16.37 43.17 -74.38
N ASN A 898 -17.19 44.16 -74.00
CA ASN A 898 -18.58 44.24 -74.45
C ASN A 898 -18.71 44.29 -75.99
N ALA A 899 -19.01 43.14 -76.59
CA ALA A 899 -19.10 42.98 -78.05
C ALA A 899 -20.30 43.73 -78.68
N THR A 900 -21.18 44.30 -77.84
CA THR A 900 -22.38 45.04 -78.19
C THR A 900 -22.32 46.53 -77.87
N ALA A 901 -21.32 47.00 -77.13
CA ALA A 901 -21.12 48.41 -76.85
C ALA A 901 -20.48 49.13 -78.05
N THR A 902 -20.79 50.42 -78.21
CA THR A 902 -20.22 51.26 -79.28
C THR A 902 -18.73 51.60 -79.07
N THR A 903 -18.19 51.29 -77.90
CA THR A 903 -16.77 51.32 -77.52
C THR A 903 -16.48 50.06 -76.70
N ALA A 904 -15.30 49.46 -76.89
CA ALA A 904 -14.94 48.18 -76.27
C ALA A 904 -14.04 48.38 -75.03
N ASP A 905 -14.32 49.42 -74.25
CA ASP A 905 -13.55 49.88 -73.07
C ASP A 905 -14.13 49.41 -71.73
N THR A 906 -15.24 48.67 -71.74
CA THR A 906 -15.81 48.04 -70.55
C THR A 906 -15.55 46.54 -70.50
N ILE A 907 -15.38 46.03 -69.28
CA ILE A 907 -15.72 44.66 -68.93
C ILE A 907 -17.04 44.73 -68.16
N ASP A 908 -18.06 44.05 -68.66
CA ASP A 908 -19.43 44.19 -68.14
C ASP A 908 -19.61 43.65 -66.71
N ALA A 909 -20.72 44.02 -66.08
CA ALA A 909 -21.10 43.50 -64.77
C ALA A 909 -21.29 41.97 -64.80
N TRP A 910 -20.78 41.28 -63.78
CA TRP A 910 -20.71 39.83 -63.77
C TRP A 910 -21.97 39.23 -63.17
N VAL A 911 -22.49 38.21 -63.82
CA VAL A 911 -23.55 37.34 -63.31
C VAL A 911 -22.97 36.04 -62.80
N LEU A 912 -23.67 35.40 -61.86
CA LEU A 912 -23.36 34.03 -61.46
C LEU A 912 -23.60 33.08 -62.64
N LYS A 913 -22.73 32.07 -62.76
CA LYS A 913 -22.85 30.98 -63.74
C LYS A 913 -24.09 30.14 -63.54
N SER A 914 -24.48 29.96 -62.28
CA SER A 914 -25.65 29.21 -61.88
C SER A 914 -26.50 30.08 -60.97
N ALA A 915 -27.81 30.10 -61.23
CA ALA A 915 -28.78 30.67 -60.31
C ALA A 915 -28.87 29.84 -59.00
N GLN A 916 -28.31 28.62 -58.98
CA GLN A 916 -28.26 27.75 -57.80
C GLN A 916 -27.01 27.99 -56.93
N SER A 917 -26.10 28.91 -57.27
CA SER A 917 -24.86 29.14 -56.51
C SER A 917 -25.05 29.68 -55.08
N GLY A 918 -26.29 29.95 -54.64
CA GLY A 918 -26.61 30.36 -53.27
C GLY A 918 -26.13 31.78 -52.94
N SER A 919 -25.79 32.00 -51.67
CA SER A 919 -25.28 33.27 -51.14
C SER A 919 -23.80 33.53 -51.45
N ARG A 920 -23.04 32.54 -51.93
CA ARG A 920 -21.57 32.61 -51.95
C ARG A 920 -20.95 33.64 -52.89
N GLY A 921 -21.70 34.12 -53.88
CA GLY A 921 -21.30 35.30 -54.66
C GLY A 921 -21.46 36.62 -53.88
N TYR A 922 -22.35 36.66 -52.90
CA TYR A 922 -22.64 37.85 -52.11
C TYR A 922 -21.50 38.18 -51.13
N GLY A 923 -21.18 39.47 -50.97
CA GLY A 923 -20.06 39.94 -50.17
C GLY A 923 -18.67 39.78 -50.80
N GLN A 924 -18.56 39.17 -51.99
CA GLN A 924 -17.32 39.20 -52.77
C GLN A 924 -17.05 40.61 -53.32
N THR A 925 -15.78 40.93 -53.55
CA THR A 925 -15.35 42.18 -54.17
C THR A 925 -14.58 41.95 -55.47
N THR A 926 -14.51 42.99 -56.29
CA THR A 926 -13.65 43.07 -57.47
C THR A 926 -12.63 44.20 -57.33
N SER A 927 -11.46 44.04 -57.94
CA SER A 927 -10.37 45.02 -57.89
C SER A 927 -9.46 44.89 -59.11
N PHE A 928 -8.91 46.03 -59.54
CA PHE A 928 -8.00 46.12 -60.66
C PHE A 928 -6.72 46.85 -60.24
N VAL A 929 -5.56 46.42 -60.75
CA VAL A 929 -4.25 47.02 -60.47
C VAL A 929 -3.44 47.08 -61.75
N MET A 930 -2.96 48.28 -62.11
CA MET A 930 -1.94 48.47 -63.13
C MET A 930 -0.54 48.49 -62.48
N ASN A 931 0.32 47.57 -62.89
CA ASN A 931 1.75 47.60 -62.58
C ASN A 931 2.49 48.23 -63.77
N ASN A 932 2.83 49.51 -63.65
CA ASN A 932 3.49 50.28 -64.70
C ASN A 932 4.88 49.70 -65.02
N ALA A 933 5.21 49.61 -66.31
CA ALA A 933 6.54 49.27 -66.77
C ALA A 933 7.58 50.31 -66.29
N THR A 934 8.82 49.88 -66.05
CA THR A 934 9.89 50.82 -65.72
C THR A 934 10.25 51.67 -66.95
N ALA A 935 10.71 52.90 -66.73
CA ALA A 935 11.13 53.80 -67.83
C ALA A 935 12.14 53.16 -68.81
N ALA A 936 12.98 52.22 -68.35
CA ALA A 936 13.89 51.46 -69.19
C ALA A 936 13.17 50.45 -70.11
N GLN A 937 12.17 49.72 -69.59
CA GLN A 937 11.33 48.82 -70.37
C GLN A 937 10.47 49.60 -71.37
N ILE A 938 9.87 50.71 -70.94
CA ILE A 938 9.08 51.62 -71.78
C ILE A 938 9.95 52.20 -72.92
N SER A 939 11.16 52.67 -72.60
CA SER A 939 12.11 53.15 -73.62
C SER A 939 12.55 52.06 -74.58
N THR A 940 12.59 50.79 -74.14
CA THR A 940 12.92 49.64 -75.00
C THR A 940 11.76 49.32 -75.95
N ALA A 941 10.54 49.27 -75.44
CA ALA A 941 9.31 49.01 -76.21
C ALA A 941 9.02 50.09 -77.26
N THR A 942 9.33 51.35 -76.93
CA THR A 942 8.96 52.52 -77.74
C THR A 942 10.12 53.22 -78.43
N ALA A 943 11.32 52.63 -78.40
CA ALA A 943 12.56 53.24 -78.92
C ALA A 943 12.80 54.67 -78.38
N GLY A 944 12.45 54.91 -77.11
CA GLY A 944 12.62 56.20 -76.42
C GLY A 944 11.56 57.27 -76.73
N LEU A 945 10.48 56.93 -77.44
CA LEU A 945 9.41 57.89 -77.78
C LEU A 945 8.54 58.31 -76.57
N ILE A 946 8.51 57.50 -75.51
CA ILE A 946 7.65 57.68 -74.34
C ILE A 946 8.46 57.25 -73.10
N THR A 947 8.23 57.87 -71.94
CA THR A 947 8.96 57.56 -70.69
C THR A 947 8.10 56.91 -69.61
N ASN A 948 6.80 57.22 -69.60
CA ASN A 948 5.82 56.77 -68.60
C ASN A 948 4.56 56.22 -69.29
N THR A 949 3.80 55.41 -68.55
CA THR A 949 2.53 54.78 -68.94
C THR A 949 1.47 55.07 -67.89
N TYR A 950 0.21 55.15 -68.30
CA TYR A 950 -0.92 55.66 -67.52
C TYR A 950 -2.23 54.98 -67.94
N LEU A 951 -3.08 54.61 -66.97
CA LEU A 951 -4.45 54.15 -67.20
C LEU A 951 -5.27 54.45 -65.94
N ASP A 952 -6.55 54.74 -66.10
CA ASP A 952 -7.48 54.94 -64.99
C ASP A 952 -8.83 54.27 -65.32
N TRP A 953 -9.63 53.94 -64.30
CA TRP A 953 -10.84 53.13 -64.43
C TRP A 953 -11.86 53.42 -63.34
N VAL A 954 -13.11 53.02 -63.59
CA VAL A 954 -14.20 52.99 -62.61
C VAL A 954 -14.74 51.58 -62.52
N ILE A 955 -14.84 51.03 -61.32
CA ILE A 955 -15.59 49.83 -60.96
C ILE A 955 -16.97 50.27 -60.47
N GLY A 956 -18.02 49.68 -61.01
CA GLY A 956 -19.39 50.02 -60.61
C GLY A 956 -19.88 51.33 -61.23
N SER A 957 -20.40 52.23 -60.41
CA SER A 957 -21.07 53.47 -60.80
C SER A 957 -20.43 54.75 -60.24
N THR A 958 -19.51 54.65 -59.27
CA THR A 958 -18.86 55.80 -58.63
C THR A 958 -17.34 55.64 -58.55
N ASP A 959 -16.61 56.71 -58.22
CA ASP A 959 -15.15 56.66 -58.00
C ASP A 959 -14.76 56.19 -56.58
N ALA A 960 -15.73 55.74 -55.78
CA ALA A 960 -15.52 55.22 -54.43
C ALA A 960 -15.38 53.69 -54.45
N THR A 961 -14.47 53.14 -53.66
CA THR A 961 -14.28 51.68 -53.56
C THR A 961 -15.42 50.94 -52.85
N THR A 962 -16.54 51.61 -52.58
CA THR A 962 -17.70 51.07 -51.83
C THR A 962 -18.68 50.30 -52.71
N ASP A 963 -18.73 50.59 -54.01
CA ASP A 963 -19.51 49.82 -55.00
C ASP A 963 -18.67 48.76 -55.75
N ASN A 964 -17.45 48.50 -55.29
CA ASN A 964 -16.58 47.41 -55.75
C ASN A 964 -16.98 46.02 -55.20
N GLY A 965 -18.15 45.91 -54.58
CA GLY A 965 -18.71 44.69 -54.01
C GLY A 965 -19.88 44.15 -54.82
N THR A 966 -20.35 42.94 -54.47
CA THR A 966 -21.56 42.38 -55.08
C THR A 966 -22.85 42.95 -54.49
N THR A 967 -23.86 43.07 -55.34
CA THR A 967 -25.23 43.42 -54.96
C THR A 967 -26.12 42.20 -55.04
N ALA A 968 -26.83 41.88 -53.95
CA ALA A 968 -27.87 40.85 -53.96
C ALA A 968 -29.07 41.35 -54.78
N VAL A 969 -29.56 40.49 -55.68
CA VAL A 969 -30.77 40.73 -56.46
C VAL A 969 -31.98 40.10 -55.76
N ASP A 970 -31.80 38.92 -55.17
CA ASP A 970 -32.86 38.08 -54.62
C ASP A 970 -32.59 37.63 -53.18
N LEU A 971 -33.61 36.99 -52.58
CA LEU A 971 -33.54 36.47 -51.21
C LEU A 971 -33.38 34.95 -51.19
N ILE A 972 -32.78 34.43 -50.12
CA ILE A 972 -32.74 33.02 -49.77
C ILE A 972 -33.57 32.84 -48.50
N LEU A 973 -34.45 31.85 -48.50
CA LEU A 973 -35.14 31.34 -47.31
C LEU A 973 -34.53 29.99 -46.95
N THR A 974 -34.19 29.78 -45.68
CA THR A 974 -33.67 28.49 -45.18
C THR A 974 -34.53 27.93 -44.06
N LEU A 975 -34.56 26.60 -43.99
CA LEU A 975 -35.07 25.80 -42.90
C LEU A 975 -33.94 24.90 -42.43
N ASN A 976 -33.58 24.99 -41.16
CA ASN A 976 -32.71 24.03 -40.49
C ASN A 976 -33.58 23.15 -39.58
N GLU A 977 -33.32 21.86 -39.54
CA GLU A 977 -34.02 20.93 -38.68
C GLU A 977 -33.64 21.14 -37.20
N ASN A 978 -34.63 21.08 -36.32
CA ASN A 978 -34.48 21.08 -34.87
C ASN A 978 -35.04 19.79 -34.24
N THR A 979 -35.67 18.93 -35.06
CA THR A 979 -36.35 17.70 -34.67
C THR A 979 -36.33 16.78 -35.89
N GLU A 980 -35.82 15.56 -35.73
CA GLU A 980 -35.59 14.61 -36.83
C GLU A 980 -36.81 14.43 -37.73
N ASP A 981 -36.56 14.41 -39.04
CA ASP A 981 -37.52 14.34 -40.16
C ASP A 981 -38.60 15.44 -40.25
N ALA A 982 -38.54 16.49 -39.43
CA ALA A 982 -39.53 17.58 -39.44
C ALA A 982 -39.63 18.30 -40.81
N ILE A 983 -38.54 18.35 -41.59
CA ILE A 983 -38.50 19.02 -42.90
C ILE A 983 -38.14 18.11 -44.08
N ALA A 984 -38.09 16.79 -43.84
CA ALA A 984 -37.82 15.71 -44.80
C ALA A 984 -38.55 15.83 -46.13
N SER A 985 -38.06 15.10 -47.14
CA SER A 985 -38.51 15.19 -48.55
C SER A 985 -40.06 15.12 -48.71
N GLY A 986 -40.70 16.30 -48.78
CA GLY A 986 -42.16 16.49 -48.89
C GLY A 986 -42.83 17.11 -47.65
N SER A 987 -42.22 16.99 -46.46
CA SER A 987 -42.67 17.51 -45.17
C SER A 987 -42.49 19.02 -45.00
N ALA A 988 -41.67 19.68 -45.82
CA ALA A 988 -41.70 21.14 -45.94
C ALA A 988 -41.95 21.55 -47.40
N THR A 989 -42.90 22.47 -47.62
CA THR A 989 -43.28 22.96 -48.95
C THR A 989 -43.33 24.48 -48.96
N PHE A 990 -42.60 25.08 -49.90
CA PHE A 990 -42.58 26.52 -50.13
C PHE A 990 -43.02 26.87 -51.56
N THR A 991 -43.94 27.84 -51.69
CA THR A 991 -44.53 28.23 -52.99
C THR A 991 -44.66 29.74 -53.14
N ILE A 992 -44.56 30.22 -54.37
CA ILE A 992 -44.79 31.62 -54.77
C ILE A 992 -45.89 31.65 -55.83
N GLY A 993 -46.94 32.42 -55.58
CA GLY A 993 -48.12 32.47 -56.47
C GLY A 993 -48.87 31.15 -56.61
N GLY A 994 -48.66 30.20 -55.68
CA GLY A 994 -49.20 28.83 -55.76
C GLY A 994 -48.40 27.88 -56.64
N MET A 995 -47.22 28.30 -57.16
CA MET A 995 -46.28 27.42 -57.84
C MET A 995 -45.15 27.01 -56.89
N ALA A 996 -44.75 25.73 -56.93
CA ALA A 996 -43.50 25.29 -56.33
C ALA A 996 -42.32 26.02 -56.99
N ILE A 997 -41.33 26.40 -56.20
CA ILE A 997 -40.17 27.16 -56.67
C ILE A 997 -38.91 26.31 -56.65
N THR A 998 -37.84 26.82 -57.26
CA THR A 998 -36.55 26.16 -57.27
C THR A 998 -35.99 26.04 -55.85
N GLU A 999 -36.10 24.82 -55.33
CA GLU A 999 -35.30 24.37 -54.19
C GLU A 999 -33.82 24.35 -54.58
N LEU A 1000 -32.99 24.75 -53.64
CA LEU A 1000 -31.55 24.73 -53.75
C LEU A 1000 -31.05 23.34 -53.36
N THR A 1001 -30.80 22.51 -54.37
CA THR A 1001 -30.35 21.13 -54.20
C THR A 1001 -28.92 21.08 -53.64
N THR A 1002 -28.74 20.41 -52.50
CA THR A 1002 -27.45 19.88 -52.07
C THR A 1002 -27.04 18.74 -53.02
N ALA A 1003 -26.00 18.92 -53.82
CA ALA A 1003 -25.53 17.84 -54.69
C ALA A 1003 -24.56 16.94 -53.93
N ALA A 1004 -25.04 15.78 -53.50
CA ALA A 1004 -24.16 14.65 -53.24
C ALA A 1004 -23.61 14.15 -54.59
N ASN A 1005 -22.29 14.12 -54.73
CA ASN A 1005 -21.57 13.46 -55.84
C ASN A 1005 -20.06 13.35 -55.50
N PHE A 1006 -19.72 12.75 -54.36
CA PHE A 1006 -18.35 12.41 -54.02
C PHE A 1006 -17.88 11.18 -54.81
N THR A 1007 -17.54 11.39 -56.09
CA THR A 1007 -16.85 10.35 -56.87
C THR A 1007 -15.46 10.11 -56.27
N SER A 1008 -15.15 8.85 -55.95
CA SER A 1008 -14.02 8.48 -55.10
C SER A 1008 -12.65 9.02 -55.55
N GLY A 1009 -11.95 9.68 -54.62
CA GLY A 1009 -10.52 9.99 -54.74
C GLY A 1009 -10.14 11.35 -55.34
N ALA A 1010 -11.07 12.30 -55.52
CA ALA A 1010 -10.75 13.68 -55.92
C ALA A 1010 -10.76 14.63 -54.72
N THR A 1011 -9.68 15.41 -54.56
CA THR A 1011 -9.63 16.54 -53.60
C THR A 1011 -10.73 17.56 -53.91
N THR A 1012 -11.34 18.11 -52.85
CA THR A 1012 -12.44 19.09 -52.90
C THR A 1012 -12.29 20.13 -54.01
N GLN A 1013 -13.14 20.02 -55.03
CA GLN A 1013 -13.36 21.08 -56.00
C GLN A 1013 -14.70 21.73 -55.70
N THR A 1014 -14.68 23.04 -55.42
CA THR A 1014 -15.89 23.85 -55.40
C THR A 1014 -16.55 23.76 -56.78
N LEU A 1015 -17.71 23.13 -56.85
CA LEU A 1015 -18.53 23.08 -58.05
C LEU A 1015 -19.55 24.23 -57.99
N VAL A 1016 -19.89 24.74 -59.17
CA VAL A 1016 -20.64 25.99 -59.34
C VAL A 1016 -22.13 25.87 -58.96
N GLY A 1017 -22.67 24.65 -58.90
CA GLY A 1017 -24.09 24.37 -58.72
C GLY A 1017 -24.54 24.01 -57.30
N ASP A 1018 -23.63 23.70 -56.38
CA ASP A 1018 -23.94 22.81 -55.26
C ASP A 1018 -23.91 23.57 -53.92
N ILE A 1019 -24.95 23.47 -53.08
CA ILE A 1019 -24.97 24.14 -51.76
C ILE A 1019 -24.46 23.21 -50.66
N PHE A 1020 -23.68 23.78 -49.73
CA PHE A 1020 -23.09 23.06 -48.59
C PHE A 1020 -23.90 23.34 -47.31
N PRO A 1021 -24.00 22.38 -46.37
CA PRO A 1021 -24.79 22.57 -45.14
C PRO A 1021 -24.19 23.57 -44.12
N ASP A 1022 -22.97 24.04 -44.36
CA ASP A 1022 -22.30 25.11 -43.61
C ASP A 1022 -22.42 26.51 -44.28
N ASP A 1023 -23.28 26.66 -45.31
CA ASP A 1023 -23.72 27.97 -45.85
C ASP A 1023 -24.80 28.77 -45.04
N PRO A 1024 -25.51 28.28 -43.98
CA PRO A 1024 -26.53 29.10 -43.30
C PRO A 1024 -25.89 30.23 -42.46
N GLY A 1025 -26.20 31.47 -42.81
CA GLY A 1025 -25.40 32.62 -42.38
C GLY A 1025 -25.54 33.04 -40.92
N THR A 1026 -24.43 33.00 -40.17
CA THR A 1026 -24.23 33.83 -38.96
C THR A 1026 -22.86 34.54 -38.86
N ALA A 1027 -22.03 34.55 -39.90
CA ALA A 1027 -20.86 35.44 -39.96
C ALA A 1027 -20.42 35.78 -41.40
N TYR A 1028 -20.50 37.05 -41.80
CA TYR A 1028 -19.80 37.57 -42.99
C TYR A 1028 -18.30 37.77 -42.68
N GLY A 1029 -17.62 36.65 -42.43
CA GLY A 1029 -16.17 36.56 -42.27
C GLY A 1029 -15.55 35.95 -43.52
N SER A 1030 -15.26 36.78 -44.53
CA SER A 1030 -14.28 36.56 -45.60
C SER A 1030 -13.80 35.11 -45.81
N ILE A 1031 -14.31 34.41 -46.84
CA ILE A 1031 -13.76 33.12 -47.31
C ILE A 1031 -12.33 33.32 -47.82
N TYR A 1032 -11.35 33.21 -46.91
CA TYR A 1032 -9.92 33.40 -47.18
C TYR A 1032 -9.02 32.43 -46.39
N SER A 1033 -9.57 31.32 -45.91
CA SER A 1033 -8.84 30.16 -45.41
C SER A 1033 -9.72 28.92 -45.56
N GLY A 1034 -9.21 27.87 -46.20
CA GLY A 1034 -9.99 26.66 -46.46
C GLY A 1034 -10.35 25.90 -45.18
N GLY A 1035 -11.54 25.29 -45.19
CA GLY A 1035 -12.13 24.56 -44.07
C GLY A 1035 -13.63 24.42 -44.30
N SER A 1036 -14.01 23.56 -45.26
CA SER A 1036 -15.40 23.11 -45.42
C SER A 1036 -15.67 22.02 -44.39
N GLY A 1037 -16.68 22.21 -43.55
CA GLY A 1037 -17.18 21.18 -42.65
C GLY A 1037 -17.88 20.08 -43.45
N ASP A 1038 -17.81 18.84 -42.98
CA ASP A 1038 -18.49 17.72 -43.61
C ASP A 1038 -19.79 17.43 -42.85
N SER A 1039 -20.89 17.35 -43.59
CA SER A 1039 -22.13 16.73 -43.13
C SER A 1039 -22.88 16.19 -44.33
N THR A 1040 -22.94 14.86 -44.43
CA THR A 1040 -23.65 14.15 -45.50
C THR A 1040 -25.11 13.93 -45.13
N ARG A 1041 -26.00 13.91 -46.15
CA ARG A 1041 -27.36 13.38 -46.02
C ARG A 1041 -27.63 12.29 -47.06
N ASP A 1042 -28.63 11.48 -46.75
CA ASP A 1042 -28.88 10.13 -47.24
C ASP A 1042 -28.96 10.00 -48.79
N GLU A 1043 -28.13 9.11 -49.38
CA GLU A 1043 -28.26 8.73 -50.79
C GLU A 1043 -29.09 7.44 -50.92
N ALA A 1044 -30.27 7.58 -51.51
CA ALA A 1044 -31.26 6.51 -51.64
C ALA A 1044 -30.69 5.23 -52.27
N ALA A 1045 -31.07 4.08 -51.68
CA ALA A 1045 -30.53 2.78 -52.02
C ALA A 1045 -30.56 2.43 -53.53
N ASN A 1046 -29.43 1.87 -53.99
CA ASN A 1046 -29.25 1.02 -55.17
C ASN A 1046 -28.78 1.67 -56.50
N GLU A 1047 -27.52 2.13 -56.56
CA GLU A 1047 -26.62 1.85 -57.70
C GLU A 1047 -25.13 1.96 -57.31
N GLY A 1048 -24.33 0.89 -57.51
CA GLY A 1048 -22.87 0.94 -57.37
C GLY A 1048 -22.25 -0.05 -56.36
N VAL A 1049 -21.92 -1.27 -56.80
CA VAL A 1049 -21.21 -2.25 -55.96
C VAL A 1049 -19.73 -1.88 -55.79
N THR A 1050 -19.39 -1.31 -54.64
CA THR A 1050 -18.13 -1.62 -53.96
C THR A 1050 -18.42 -2.64 -52.87
N THR A 1051 -17.71 -3.78 -52.88
CA THR A 1051 -17.80 -4.77 -51.80
C THR A 1051 -17.00 -4.30 -50.57
N ALA A 1052 -17.46 -3.23 -49.94
CA ALA A 1052 -17.37 -3.14 -48.49
C ALA A 1052 -18.31 -4.23 -47.95
N SER A 1053 -17.75 -5.21 -47.26
CA SER A 1053 -18.58 -6.14 -46.50
C SER A 1053 -18.96 -5.43 -45.22
N ASN A 1054 -20.05 -4.66 -45.25
CA ASN A 1054 -20.65 -4.11 -44.03
C ASN A 1054 -21.04 -5.31 -43.16
N THR A 1055 -20.22 -5.61 -42.17
CA THR A 1055 -20.46 -6.65 -41.16
C THR A 1055 -20.68 -5.94 -39.84
N GLY A 1056 -21.92 -6.02 -39.37
CA GLY A 1056 -22.36 -5.41 -38.12
C GLY A 1056 -23.82 -4.96 -38.19
N SER A 1057 -24.42 -4.80 -37.04
CA SER A 1057 -25.74 -4.22 -36.82
C SER A 1057 -25.59 -2.76 -36.39
N VAL A 1058 -26.50 -1.90 -36.87
CA VAL A 1058 -26.63 -0.54 -36.35
C VAL A 1058 -27.04 -0.61 -34.88
N ARG A 1059 -26.63 0.38 -34.05
CA ARG A 1059 -27.04 0.45 -32.63
C ARG A 1059 -28.56 0.33 -32.54
N ALA A 1060 -29.04 -0.58 -31.71
CA ALA A 1060 -30.47 -0.78 -31.49
C ALA A 1060 -30.79 -0.52 -30.02
N THR A 1061 -31.44 0.61 -29.75
CA THR A 1061 -31.80 1.06 -28.40
C THR A 1061 -33.32 0.95 -28.21
N LEU A 1062 -33.75 0.35 -27.12
CA LEU A 1062 -35.15 0.05 -26.78
C LEU A 1062 -35.35 0.37 -25.31
N THR A 1063 -36.30 1.24 -24.93
CA THR A 1063 -36.43 1.56 -23.51
C THR A 1063 -37.80 2.02 -23.04
N ARG A 1064 -38.13 1.55 -21.82
CA ARG A 1064 -39.26 1.95 -20.99
C ARG A 1064 -38.78 2.52 -19.65
N LEU A 1065 -37.62 3.19 -19.64
CA LEU A 1065 -37.00 3.71 -18.42
C LEU A 1065 -37.90 4.72 -17.68
N HIS A 1066 -38.77 5.41 -18.41
CA HIS A 1066 -39.80 6.30 -17.87
C HIS A 1066 -40.94 5.56 -17.16
N TRP A 1067 -41.24 4.30 -17.50
CA TRP A 1067 -42.26 3.47 -16.83
C TRP A 1067 -41.85 3.05 -15.41
N LEU A 1068 -40.56 3.14 -15.06
CA LEU A 1068 -40.08 2.98 -13.68
C LEU A 1068 -40.40 4.26 -12.88
N SER A 1069 -41.47 4.26 -12.09
CA SER A 1069 -41.88 5.40 -11.23
C SER A 1069 -41.66 5.14 -9.73
#